data_AF-A0AAD1H3S3-F1
#
_entry.id   AF-A0AAD1H3S3-F1
#
_cell.length_a   1.000
_cell.length_b   1.000
_cell.length_c   1.000
_cell.angle_alpha   90.00
_cell.angle_beta   90.00
_cell.angle_gamma   90.00
#
_symmetry.space_group_name_H-M   'P 1'
#
loop_
_entity.id
_entity.type
_entity.pdbx_description
1 polymer ?
#
loop_
_entity_poly.entity_id
_entity_poly.type
_entity_poly.pdbx_seq_one_letter_code
_entity_poly.pdbx_strand_id
1 'polypeptide(L)'
;MAKTVQPMQALARILTEHGPLHIDEIGQRLREAGVAEPDIPSPADIEMECPARELVDERWAWLSAVLAGRVFTHRLGADEVAHDMLAVSPDLDPITSLCEHDEYQRLVDGSAAQVVLAEFDDELLEERGIPVEAVDPGGALLLEPRTLTGLQVTEGDLVGLRLTEQGLTIERVTAPVPHAEVGARLAAVLDDDEPRLFDQVVWTACVEDPAAFTEPLAPLSEIADDCGLTRRGEWLAPAGFDFARWDFERGCARLVERHDIDPDDAFAVYTLVQLHEQVSLGIDAAESGEPHDQAAPRPTDDRLFQLLGKLGAALADPLLAVLLVDETIGSGCEGAAGLALLAAMLEPEVPRPAQVAFRWLRAVALERLGAIDAAERELLAAESMDPDWPLPLLDLARFASDRGDVEHGLGLLRRAGVDEDYPLFELLRQYRAEPRSGLGRNEPCWCGSGRKYKKCHLGRERLPLAERARWLYAKAVQHALRSGWNDLLITVGYERCRHADDDPDALERALDDPLVIDAVLFEGGAFAEFLEMRGWLLPDDERLLAEQWLLVERSVFDVEQVRRGQGVTLRDVRTGERHAVRERTASRQLEPGQLICTRVLPAGDTMLIFGGIDPVALHERDALIDLLDTQPDPVTLVAWLSRRFAPPTLVNTEGDPLTLCEARVRVSDPARIQAALDDTYDRVDGDGPQWFELVITDGVQRIRATLALDGDTLRVETNSEERMERVLATLARLDPAMNVLDDERRPMRDMRQVARLAEELPDADPLEPADPKVAAALEEFIRDYETRWLDEPIPALDGHTPRQAADDPTRRGDLIKLLDGFPAGPAAGGGMDADRLRAALGLR
;
A
#
# COMPACT_ATOMS: atom_id res chain seq x y z
N MET A 1 -24.91 -5.29 33.20
CA MET A 1 -24.25 -4.97 31.92
C MET A 1 -24.88 -5.86 30.87
N ALA A 2 -25.57 -5.26 29.90
CA ALA A 2 -26.11 -6.01 28.77
C ALA A 2 -24.92 -6.48 27.92
N LYS A 3 -24.90 -7.74 27.51
CA LYS A 3 -23.89 -8.25 26.56
C LYS A 3 -24.00 -7.42 25.28
N THR A 4 -22.93 -6.75 24.87
CA THR A 4 -22.84 -6.11 23.56
C THR A 4 -23.05 -7.20 22.51
N VAL A 5 -24.13 -7.09 21.73
CA VAL A 5 -24.43 -8.04 20.66
C VAL A 5 -23.47 -7.72 19.51
N GLN A 6 -22.70 -8.71 19.05
CA GLN A 6 -21.85 -8.52 17.87
C GLN A 6 -22.74 -8.38 16.62
N PRO A 7 -22.64 -7.28 15.85
CA PRO A 7 -23.50 -7.01 14.70
C PRO A 7 -23.53 -8.16 13.67
N MET A 8 -22.37 -8.73 13.35
CA MET A 8 -22.24 -9.82 12.36
C MET A 8 -22.91 -11.12 12.81
N GLN A 9 -22.79 -11.49 14.09
CA GLN A 9 -23.48 -12.67 14.61
C GLN A 9 -25.01 -12.50 14.60
N ALA A 10 -25.49 -11.27 14.85
CA ALA A 10 -26.90 -10.96 14.75
C ALA A 10 -27.40 -11.03 13.30
N LEU A 11 -26.62 -10.49 12.35
CA LEU A 11 -26.92 -10.52 10.92
C LEU A 11 -27.03 -11.95 10.39
N ALA A 12 -26.04 -12.80 10.68
CA ALA A 12 -26.03 -14.22 10.28
C ALA A 12 -27.30 -14.93 10.76
N ARG A 13 -27.67 -14.72 12.03
CA ARG A 13 -28.88 -15.30 12.62
C ARG A 13 -30.15 -14.76 11.95
N ILE A 14 -30.24 -13.45 11.71
CA ILE A 14 -31.41 -12.83 11.09
C ILE A 14 -31.67 -13.40 9.69
N LEU A 15 -30.64 -13.44 8.83
CA LEU A 15 -30.77 -13.91 7.46
C LEU A 15 -30.98 -15.43 7.38
N THR A 16 -30.43 -16.19 8.34
CA THR A 16 -30.69 -17.64 8.42
C THR A 16 -32.11 -17.94 8.92
N GLU A 17 -32.62 -17.21 9.91
CA GLU A 17 -33.96 -17.45 10.49
C GLU A 17 -35.10 -16.94 9.59
N HIS A 18 -34.91 -15.80 8.94
CA HIS A 18 -35.94 -15.12 8.16
C HIS A 18 -35.82 -15.30 6.65
N GLY A 19 -34.71 -15.88 6.18
CA GLY A 19 -34.38 -15.94 4.76
C GLY A 19 -33.94 -14.57 4.22
N PRO A 20 -33.94 -14.40 2.88
CA PRO A 20 -33.46 -13.17 2.26
C PRO A 20 -34.36 -11.95 2.55
N LEU A 21 -33.75 -10.82 2.89
CA LEU A 21 -34.43 -9.59 3.30
C LEU A 21 -33.81 -8.36 2.62
N HIS A 22 -34.60 -7.31 2.39
CA HIS A 22 -34.05 -6.02 1.93
C HIS A 22 -33.24 -5.32 3.03
N ILE A 23 -32.30 -4.46 2.62
CA ILE A 23 -31.37 -3.78 3.53
C ILE A 23 -32.08 -2.98 4.64
N ASP A 24 -33.20 -2.32 4.32
CA ASP A 24 -34.00 -1.57 5.29
C ASP A 24 -34.59 -2.48 6.40
N GLU A 25 -35.02 -3.68 6.02
CA GLU A 25 -35.58 -4.67 6.95
C GLU A 25 -34.48 -5.29 7.83
N ILE A 26 -33.29 -5.50 7.26
CA ILE A 26 -32.10 -5.94 8.00
C ILE A 26 -31.74 -4.90 9.06
N GLY A 27 -31.62 -3.63 8.67
CA GLY A 27 -31.34 -2.53 9.59
C GLY A 27 -32.40 -2.39 10.67
N GLN A 28 -33.68 -2.62 10.37
CA GLN A 28 -34.73 -2.68 11.39
C GLN A 28 -34.52 -3.84 12.37
N ARG A 29 -34.26 -5.05 11.88
CA ARG A 29 -34.12 -6.25 12.72
C ARG A 29 -32.86 -6.22 13.57
N LEU A 30 -31.77 -5.65 13.07
CA LEU A 30 -30.55 -5.45 13.85
C LEU A 30 -30.79 -4.50 15.04
N ARG A 31 -31.54 -3.41 14.81
CA ARG A 31 -31.98 -2.51 15.91
C ARG A 31 -32.86 -3.22 16.93
N GLU A 32 -33.80 -4.05 16.47
CA GLU A 32 -34.65 -4.87 17.34
C GLU A 32 -33.84 -5.92 18.13
N ALA A 33 -32.73 -6.41 17.56
CA ALA A 33 -31.78 -7.31 18.21
C ALA A 33 -30.82 -6.60 19.19
N GLY A 34 -30.85 -5.27 19.26
CA GLY A 34 -30.06 -4.46 20.20
C GLY A 34 -28.72 -3.97 19.67
N VAL A 35 -28.50 -3.99 18.35
CA VAL A 35 -27.36 -3.36 17.68
C VAL A 35 -27.59 -1.85 17.63
N ALA A 36 -26.59 -1.04 18.01
CA ALA A 36 -26.71 0.42 17.98
C ALA A 36 -26.55 0.95 16.55
N GLU A 37 -27.18 2.09 16.23
CA GLU A 37 -27.13 2.72 14.89
C GLU A 37 -25.73 2.83 14.26
N PRO A 38 -24.68 3.30 14.96
CA PRO A 38 -23.34 3.39 14.37
C PRO A 38 -22.69 2.02 14.12
N ASP A 39 -23.21 0.95 14.70
CA ASP A 39 -22.70 -0.42 14.57
C ASP A 39 -23.53 -1.23 13.55
N ILE A 40 -24.50 -0.62 12.86
CA ILE A 40 -25.25 -1.27 11.78
C ILE A 40 -24.34 -1.26 10.53
N PRO A 41 -24.00 -2.43 9.98
CA PRO A 41 -23.12 -2.50 8.83
C PRO A 41 -23.79 -1.91 7.59
N SER A 42 -23.00 -1.19 6.79
CA SER A 42 -23.40 -0.77 5.45
C SER A 42 -23.40 -1.97 4.49
N PRO A 43 -24.04 -1.87 3.31
CA PRO A 43 -23.96 -2.91 2.28
C PRO A 43 -22.53 -3.36 1.95
N ALA A 44 -21.60 -2.41 1.87
CA ALA A 44 -20.19 -2.71 1.60
C ALA A 44 -19.53 -3.51 2.75
N ASP A 45 -19.85 -3.16 4.01
CA ASP A 45 -19.35 -3.90 5.17
C ASP A 45 -19.90 -5.33 5.18
N ILE A 46 -21.18 -5.51 4.82
CA ILE A 46 -21.81 -6.84 4.76
C ILE A 46 -21.12 -7.71 3.70
N GLU A 47 -20.91 -7.18 2.50
CA GLU A 47 -20.31 -7.95 1.41
C GLU A 47 -18.85 -8.36 1.72
N MET A 48 -18.07 -7.45 2.30
CA MET A 48 -16.66 -7.66 2.61
C MET A 48 -16.42 -8.58 3.82
N GLU A 49 -17.22 -8.45 4.89
CA GLU A 49 -16.93 -9.11 6.16
C GLU A 49 -17.63 -10.48 6.34
N CYS A 50 -18.64 -10.81 5.53
CA CYS A 50 -19.42 -12.02 5.76
C CYS A 50 -19.96 -12.66 4.46
N PRO A 51 -20.34 -13.95 4.49
CA PRO A 51 -20.85 -14.68 3.33
C PRO A 51 -22.31 -14.32 3.04
N ALA A 52 -22.65 -13.03 3.07
CA ALA A 52 -23.94 -12.52 2.65
C ALA A 52 -23.79 -11.75 1.34
N ARG A 53 -24.69 -12.01 0.40
CA ARG A 53 -24.69 -11.36 -0.93
C ARG A 53 -26.07 -10.86 -1.29
N GLU A 54 -26.09 -9.77 -2.05
CA GLU A 54 -27.30 -9.21 -2.63
C GLU A 54 -27.78 -10.05 -3.81
N LEU A 55 -29.07 -10.35 -3.86
CA LEU A 55 -29.74 -11.05 -4.95
C LEU A 55 -30.18 -10.06 -6.04
N VAL A 56 -30.62 -10.57 -7.20
CA VAL A 56 -31.07 -9.72 -8.32
C VAL A 56 -32.26 -8.83 -7.93
N ASP A 57 -33.07 -9.27 -6.95
CA ASP A 57 -34.22 -8.52 -6.44
C ASP A 57 -33.91 -7.66 -5.21
N GLU A 58 -32.65 -7.27 -5.00
CA GLU A 58 -32.16 -6.36 -3.94
C GLU A 58 -32.36 -6.89 -2.50
N ARG A 59 -32.68 -8.18 -2.36
CA ARG A 59 -32.69 -8.86 -1.06
C ARG A 59 -31.32 -9.45 -0.78
N TRP A 60 -30.87 -9.40 0.46
CA TRP A 60 -29.61 -9.98 0.90
C TRP A 60 -29.85 -11.37 1.48
N ALA A 61 -29.01 -12.32 1.11
CA ALA A 61 -29.11 -13.70 1.55
C ALA A 61 -27.82 -14.19 2.21
N TRP A 62 -27.97 -15.01 3.25
CA TRP A 62 -26.84 -15.71 3.85
C TRP A 62 -26.47 -16.92 2.97
N LEU A 63 -25.34 -16.85 2.26
CA LEU A 63 -24.99 -17.78 1.20
C LEU A 63 -24.92 -19.22 1.68
N SER A 64 -24.32 -19.50 2.84
CA SER A 64 -24.22 -20.89 3.31
C SER A 64 -25.60 -21.51 3.62
N ALA A 65 -26.60 -20.70 3.97
CA ALA A 65 -27.98 -21.16 4.11
C ALA A 65 -28.66 -21.37 2.74
N VAL A 66 -28.39 -20.48 1.76
CA VAL A 66 -28.88 -20.59 0.38
C VAL A 66 -28.20 -21.71 -0.39
N LEU A 67 -26.98 -22.12 -0.05
CA LEU A 67 -26.20 -23.11 -0.80
C LEU A 67 -26.20 -24.48 -0.14
N ALA A 68 -26.75 -24.60 1.06
CA ALA A 68 -26.81 -25.85 1.81
C ALA A 68 -27.40 -27.00 0.96
N GLY A 69 -26.62 -28.07 0.79
CA GLY A 69 -27.00 -29.27 0.04
C GLY A 69 -26.88 -29.15 -1.48
N ARG A 70 -26.55 -27.97 -2.02
CA ARG A 70 -26.43 -27.73 -3.47
C ARG A 70 -25.07 -28.16 -4.01
N VAL A 71 -25.06 -28.55 -5.29
CA VAL A 71 -23.89 -28.98 -6.03
C VAL A 71 -23.79 -28.23 -7.36
N PHE A 72 -22.60 -27.71 -7.64
CA PHE A 72 -22.26 -27.07 -8.91
C PHE A 72 -21.24 -27.91 -9.63
N THR A 73 -21.40 -28.06 -10.94
CA THR A 73 -20.60 -28.99 -11.74
C THR A 73 -19.72 -28.25 -12.73
N HIS A 74 -18.50 -28.72 -12.90
CA HIS A 74 -17.55 -28.18 -13.87
C HIS A 74 -16.99 -29.28 -14.75
N ARG A 75 -16.69 -28.94 -16.01
CA ARG A 75 -16.11 -29.86 -16.99
C ARG A 75 -14.61 -29.60 -17.12
N LEU A 76 -13.82 -30.62 -16.79
CA LEU A 76 -12.37 -30.51 -16.73
C LEU A 76 -11.72 -30.30 -18.10
N GLY A 77 -10.90 -29.27 -18.22
CA GLY A 77 -9.91 -29.02 -19.25
C GLY A 77 -8.58 -29.74 -18.98
N ALA A 78 -7.66 -29.62 -19.95
CA ALA A 78 -6.36 -30.30 -19.89
C ALA A 78 -5.44 -29.72 -18.80
N ASP A 79 -5.39 -28.39 -18.69
CA ASP A 79 -4.51 -27.69 -17.74
C ASP A 79 -4.98 -27.88 -16.29
N GLU A 80 -6.29 -27.86 -16.06
CA GLU A 80 -6.91 -28.15 -14.77
C GLU A 80 -6.52 -29.54 -14.24
N VAL A 81 -6.57 -30.56 -15.11
CA VAL A 81 -6.14 -31.93 -14.76
C VAL A 81 -4.64 -32.01 -14.53
N ALA A 82 -3.85 -31.23 -15.26
CA ALA A 82 -2.39 -31.21 -15.12
C ALA A 82 -1.92 -30.58 -13.79
N HIS A 83 -2.66 -29.58 -13.30
CA HIS A 83 -2.25 -28.74 -12.18
C HIS A 83 -3.07 -28.96 -10.88
N ASP A 84 -4.07 -29.84 -10.91
CA ASP A 84 -5.04 -30.06 -9.82
C ASP A 84 -5.66 -28.72 -9.37
N MET A 85 -6.30 -28.05 -10.33
CA MET A 85 -7.04 -26.80 -10.12
C MET A 85 -8.37 -26.85 -10.89
N LEU A 86 -9.34 -26.02 -10.49
CA LEU A 86 -10.62 -25.87 -11.20
C LEU A 86 -10.85 -24.41 -11.56
N ALA A 87 -11.17 -24.11 -12.81
CA ALA A 87 -11.66 -22.81 -13.23
C ALA A 87 -12.96 -22.49 -12.47
N VAL A 88 -13.01 -21.28 -11.94
CA VAL A 88 -14.11 -20.87 -11.05
C VAL A 88 -15.26 -20.32 -11.87
N SER A 89 -14.98 -19.42 -12.82
CA SER A 89 -16.02 -18.74 -13.59
C SER A 89 -16.42 -19.47 -14.88
N PRO A 90 -17.73 -19.54 -15.22
CA PRO A 90 -18.87 -19.16 -14.38
C PRO A 90 -19.41 -20.33 -13.54
N ASP A 91 -18.88 -21.55 -13.72
CA ASP A 91 -19.55 -22.78 -13.29
C ASP A 91 -19.55 -23.00 -11.78
N LEU A 92 -18.50 -22.56 -11.10
CA LEU A 92 -18.29 -22.74 -9.67
C LEU A 92 -18.39 -21.44 -8.87
N ASP A 93 -18.40 -20.26 -9.53
CA ASP A 93 -18.60 -18.93 -8.90
C ASP A 93 -19.62 -18.95 -7.75
N PRO A 94 -20.85 -19.48 -7.93
CA PRO A 94 -21.88 -19.35 -6.89
C PRO A 94 -21.53 -20.05 -5.58
N ILE A 95 -20.65 -21.05 -5.59
CA ILE A 95 -20.24 -21.79 -4.38
C ILE A 95 -18.85 -21.40 -3.91
N THR A 96 -17.95 -20.98 -4.79
CA THR A 96 -16.60 -20.55 -4.45
C THR A 96 -16.55 -19.16 -3.85
N SER A 97 -17.57 -18.31 -3.99
CA SER A 97 -17.67 -17.05 -3.22
C SER A 97 -17.64 -17.27 -1.70
N LEU A 98 -17.99 -18.47 -1.22
CA LEU A 98 -17.81 -18.83 0.19
C LEU A 98 -16.32 -18.91 0.58
N CYS A 99 -15.44 -19.30 -0.34
CA CYS A 99 -14.00 -19.51 -0.08
C CYS A 99 -13.25 -18.20 0.16
N GLU A 100 -13.88 -17.05 -0.07
CA GLU A 100 -13.40 -15.73 0.37
C GLU A 100 -13.32 -15.63 1.91
N HIS A 101 -14.00 -16.54 2.63
CA HIS A 101 -14.00 -16.59 4.08
C HIS A 101 -13.29 -17.85 4.59
N ASP A 102 -12.39 -17.67 5.57
CA ASP A 102 -11.54 -18.71 6.16
C ASP A 102 -12.28 -20.00 6.54
N GLU A 103 -13.54 -19.90 6.97
CA GLU A 103 -14.35 -21.04 7.39
C GLU A 103 -14.67 -22.03 6.25
N TYR A 104 -14.58 -21.60 4.98
CA TYR A 104 -14.82 -22.45 3.80
C TYR A 104 -13.57 -22.71 2.95
N GLN A 105 -12.39 -22.26 3.38
CA GLN A 105 -11.13 -22.49 2.64
C GLN A 105 -10.58 -23.94 2.77
N ARG A 106 -11.40 -24.87 3.24
CA ARG A 106 -11.05 -26.29 3.38
C ARG A 106 -12.18 -27.19 2.94
N LEU A 107 -11.81 -28.30 2.30
CA LEU A 107 -12.72 -29.42 2.08
C LEU A 107 -12.94 -30.20 3.38
N VAL A 108 -13.99 -31.04 3.40
CA VAL A 108 -14.34 -31.89 4.55
C VAL A 108 -13.22 -32.85 4.97
N ASP A 109 -12.34 -33.25 4.05
CA ASP A 109 -11.18 -34.10 4.37
C ASP A 109 -9.97 -33.32 4.94
N GLY A 110 -10.10 -31.99 5.06
CA GLY A 110 -9.11 -31.08 5.61
C GLY A 110 -8.16 -30.48 4.57
N SER A 111 -8.24 -30.88 3.30
CA SER A 111 -7.43 -30.30 2.22
C SER A 111 -7.78 -28.83 1.99
N ALA A 112 -6.81 -28.04 1.53
CA ALA A 112 -7.06 -26.66 1.16
C ALA A 112 -8.02 -26.57 -0.05
N ALA A 113 -8.87 -25.55 -0.03
CA ALA A 113 -9.78 -25.15 -1.10
C ALA A 113 -9.74 -23.63 -1.19
N GLN A 114 -8.70 -23.09 -1.82
CA GLN A 114 -8.46 -21.66 -1.92
C GLN A 114 -8.63 -21.22 -3.37
N VAL A 115 -9.37 -20.14 -3.59
CA VAL A 115 -9.46 -19.48 -4.88
C VAL A 115 -8.23 -18.59 -5.04
N VAL A 116 -7.54 -18.71 -6.17
CA VAL A 116 -6.38 -17.89 -6.52
C VAL A 116 -6.62 -17.09 -7.78
N LEU A 117 -6.01 -15.91 -7.83
CA LEU A 117 -6.05 -15.00 -8.96
C LEU A 117 -4.63 -14.82 -9.51
N ALA A 118 -4.50 -14.92 -10.83
CA ALA A 118 -3.24 -14.76 -11.56
C ALA A 118 -2.44 -13.50 -11.17
N GLU A 119 -3.14 -12.38 -10.93
CA GLU A 119 -2.53 -11.08 -10.65
C GLU A 119 -2.13 -10.88 -9.18
N PHE A 120 -2.67 -11.68 -8.26
CA PHE A 120 -2.50 -11.49 -6.82
C PHE A 120 -1.74 -12.64 -6.13
N ASP A 121 -1.74 -13.83 -6.71
CA ASP A 121 -1.18 -15.05 -6.12
C ASP A 121 -0.02 -15.63 -6.96
N ASP A 122 0.76 -14.77 -7.62
CA ASP A 122 1.86 -15.15 -8.51
C ASP A 122 2.91 -16.03 -7.82
N GLU A 123 3.31 -15.69 -6.58
CA GLU A 123 4.24 -16.50 -5.78
C GLU A 123 3.72 -17.93 -5.57
N LEU A 124 2.45 -18.09 -5.23
CA LEU A 124 1.82 -19.40 -4.99
C LEU A 124 1.67 -20.21 -6.27
N LEU A 125 1.34 -19.55 -7.38
CA LEU A 125 1.26 -20.17 -8.71
C LEU A 125 2.65 -20.64 -9.18
N GLU A 126 3.69 -19.84 -8.97
CA GLU A 126 5.07 -20.21 -9.25
C GLU A 126 5.53 -21.41 -8.41
N GLU A 127 5.22 -21.43 -7.11
CA GLU A 127 5.51 -22.57 -6.22
C GLU A 127 4.85 -23.87 -6.70
N ARG A 128 3.63 -23.77 -7.22
CA ARG A 128 2.86 -24.89 -7.79
C ARG A 128 3.27 -25.21 -9.24
N GLY A 129 4.10 -24.38 -9.87
CA GLY A 129 4.51 -24.52 -11.27
C GLY A 129 3.35 -24.38 -12.25
N ILE A 130 2.39 -23.50 -11.95
CA ILE A 130 1.20 -23.23 -12.76
C ILE A 130 1.49 -21.98 -13.62
N PRO A 131 1.43 -22.08 -14.96
CA PRO A 131 1.54 -20.90 -15.82
C PRO A 131 0.38 -19.93 -15.56
N VAL A 132 0.68 -18.64 -15.50
CA VAL A 132 -0.34 -17.58 -15.28
C VAL A 132 -1.41 -17.63 -16.37
N GLU A 133 -1.03 -17.94 -17.61
CA GLU A 133 -1.94 -18.05 -18.75
C GLU A 133 -2.88 -19.28 -18.68
N ALA A 134 -2.61 -20.23 -17.78
CA ALA A 134 -3.45 -21.39 -17.53
C ALA A 134 -4.55 -21.10 -16.50
N VAL A 135 -4.48 -19.98 -15.77
CA VAL A 135 -5.48 -19.55 -14.80
C VAL A 135 -6.50 -18.66 -15.51
N ASP A 136 -7.79 -18.97 -15.34
CA ASP A 136 -8.86 -18.14 -15.89
C ASP A 136 -8.85 -16.74 -15.24
N PRO A 137 -9.20 -15.66 -15.95
CA PRO A 137 -9.28 -14.32 -15.36
C PRO A 137 -10.20 -14.23 -14.13
N GLY A 138 -11.24 -15.07 -14.05
CA GLY A 138 -12.11 -15.19 -12.87
C GLY A 138 -11.51 -16.02 -11.73
N GLY A 139 -10.28 -16.50 -11.88
CA GLY A 139 -9.54 -17.28 -10.89
C GLY A 139 -9.72 -18.79 -11.00
N ALA A 140 -8.95 -19.50 -10.17
CA ALA A 140 -8.98 -20.95 -10.08
C ALA A 140 -9.05 -21.43 -8.62
N LEU A 141 -9.87 -22.44 -8.34
CA LEU A 141 -9.86 -23.15 -7.07
C LEU A 141 -8.68 -24.13 -7.06
N LEU A 142 -7.65 -23.83 -6.28
CA LEU A 142 -6.51 -24.73 -6.11
C LEU A 142 -6.89 -25.90 -5.20
N LEU A 143 -6.62 -27.11 -5.70
CA LEU A 143 -6.78 -28.34 -4.94
C LEU A 143 -5.41 -28.86 -4.48
N GLU A 144 -5.40 -29.72 -3.47
CA GLU A 144 -4.19 -30.47 -3.11
C GLU A 144 -3.73 -31.34 -4.30
N PRO A 145 -2.41 -31.49 -4.53
CA PRO A 145 -1.91 -32.31 -5.64
C PRO A 145 -2.45 -33.75 -5.59
N ARG A 146 -2.84 -34.27 -6.76
CA ARG A 146 -3.45 -35.59 -6.98
C ARG A 146 -4.90 -35.73 -6.52
N THR A 147 -5.59 -34.65 -6.16
CA THR A 147 -7.03 -34.68 -5.83
C THR A 147 -7.85 -35.23 -7.01
N LEU A 148 -7.66 -34.69 -8.22
CA LEU A 148 -8.40 -35.12 -9.41
C LEU A 148 -8.01 -36.54 -9.83
N THR A 149 -6.72 -36.88 -9.69
CA THR A 149 -6.25 -38.27 -9.90
C THR A 149 -6.92 -39.24 -8.92
N GLY A 150 -7.08 -38.85 -7.65
CA GLY A 150 -7.76 -39.63 -6.61
C GLY A 150 -9.24 -39.88 -6.92
N LEU A 151 -9.91 -38.90 -7.53
CA LEU A 151 -11.30 -39.01 -8.01
C LEU A 151 -11.45 -39.83 -9.29
N GLN A 152 -10.33 -40.25 -9.90
CA GLN A 152 -10.29 -41.03 -11.15
C GLN A 152 -10.97 -40.33 -12.32
N VAL A 153 -10.85 -39.00 -12.39
CA VAL A 153 -11.37 -38.17 -13.48
C VAL A 153 -10.26 -37.80 -14.46
N THR A 154 -10.63 -37.58 -15.72
CA THR A 154 -9.74 -37.11 -16.79
C THR A 154 -10.34 -35.92 -17.54
N GLU A 155 -9.60 -35.32 -18.46
CA GLU A 155 -10.10 -34.26 -19.35
C GLU A 155 -11.46 -34.64 -19.95
N GLY A 156 -12.42 -33.71 -19.88
CA GLY A 156 -13.80 -33.85 -20.33
C GLY A 156 -14.77 -34.48 -19.31
N ASP A 157 -14.28 -35.11 -18.24
CA ASP A 157 -15.13 -35.60 -17.15
C ASP A 157 -15.70 -34.43 -16.34
N LEU A 158 -16.80 -34.70 -15.62
CA LEU A 158 -17.45 -33.73 -14.74
C LEU A 158 -17.04 -33.97 -13.28
N VAL A 159 -16.75 -32.87 -12.59
CA VAL A 159 -16.61 -32.81 -11.13
C VAL A 159 -17.71 -31.94 -10.55
N GLY A 160 -18.14 -32.23 -9.33
CA GLY A 160 -19.14 -31.48 -8.59
C GLY A 160 -18.56 -30.96 -7.29
N LEU A 161 -18.75 -29.68 -7.00
CA LEU A 161 -18.47 -29.08 -5.70
C LEU A 161 -19.79 -28.91 -4.94
N ARG A 162 -19.89 -29.51 -3.76
CA ARG A 162 -21.11 -29.56 -2.95
C ARG A 162 -20.88 -28.98 -1.57
N LEU A 163 -21.82 -28.16 -1.10
CA LEU A 163 -21.86 -27.73 0.29
C LEU A 163 -22.69 -28.71 1.14
N THR A 164 -22.02 -29.44 2.04
CA THR A 164 -22.67 -30.37 2.99
C THR A 164 -22.76 -29.73 4.38
N GLU A 165 -23.46 -30.38 5.32
CA GLU A 165 -23.46 -29.96 6.74
C GLU A 165 -22.06 -29.95 7.37
N GLN A 166 -21.10 -30.67 6.79
CA GLN A 166 -19.71 -30.75 7.28
C GLN A 166 -18.76 -29.77 6.58
N GLY A 167 -19.21 -29.09 5.52
CA GLY A 167 -18.39 -28.21 4.68
C GLY A 167 -18.37 -28.63 3.21
N LEU A 168 -17.43 -28.09 2.44
CA LEU A 168 -17.30 -28.31 1.00
C LEU A 168 -16.73 -29.69 0.67
N THR A 169 -17.31 -30.37 -0.31
CA THR A 169 -16.84 -31.66 -0.81
C THR A 169 -16.76 -31.65 -2.32
N ILE A 170 -15.72 -32.26 -2.87
CA ILE A 170 -15.58 -32.50 -4.31
C ILE A 170 -15.95 -33.96 -4.65
N GLU A 171 -16.76 -34.15 -5.70
CA GLU A 171 -17.23 -35.47 -6.13
C GLU A 171 -17.14 -35.64 -7.65
N ARG A 172 -16.96 -36.88 -8.12
CA ARG A 172 -17.07 -37.20 -9.55
C ARG A 172 -18.54 -37.27 -9.97
N VAL A 173 -18.90 -36.60 -11.06
CA VAL A 173 -20.25 -36.62 -11.62
C VAL A 173 -20.28 -37.43 -12.91
N THR A 174 -21.14 -38.47 -12.98
CA THR A 174 -21.20 -39.38 -14.14
C THR A 174 -22.40 -39.17 -15.05
N ALA A 175 -23.47 -38.55 -14.54
CA ALA A 175 -24.70 -38.33 -15.30
C ALA A 175 -25.45 -37.12 -14.71
N PRO A 176 -25.29 -35.91 -15.28
CA PRO A 176 -26.07 -34.76 -14.86
C PRO A 176 -27.55 -34.97 -15.20
N VAL A 177 -28.45 -34.45 -14.34
CA VAL A 177 -29.89 -34.50 -14.60
C VAL A 177 -30.34 -33.40 -15.58
N PRO A 178 -31.50 -33.54 -16.25
CA PRO A 178 -31.96 -32.53 -17.21
C PRO A 178 -32.16 -31.14 -16.58
N HIS A 179 -31.64 -30.11 -17.24
CA HIS A 179 -31.53 -28.73 -16.71
C HIS A 179 -32.51 -27.71 -17.32
N ALA A 180 -33.45 -28.14 -18.16
CA ALA A 180 -34.35 -27.22 -18.88
C ALA A 180 -35.21 -26.35 -17.95
N GLU A 181 -35.66 -26.89 -16.81
CA GLU A 181 -36.43 -26.12 -15.83
C GLU A 181 -35.58 -25.06 -15.13
N VAL A 182 -34.34 -25.42 -14.76
CA VAL A 182 -33.39 -24.49 -14.12
C VAL A 182 -32.95 -23.40 -15.10
N GLY A 183 -32.64 -23.74 -16.34
CA GLY A 183 -32.30 -22.74 -17.35
C GLY A 183 -33.44 -21.75 -17.62
N ALA A 184 -34.70 -22.22 -17.63
CA ALA A 184 -35.88 -21.34 -17.71
C ALA A 184 -36.03 -20.43 -16.47
N ARG A 185 -35.58 -20.87 -15.29
CA ARG A 185 -35.55 -20.04 -14.08
C ARG A 185 -34.49 -18.96 -14.15
N LEU A 186 -33.26 -19.32 -14.55
CA LEU A 186 -32.18 -18.34 -14.74
C LEU A 186 -32.64 -17.24 -15.72
N ALA A 187 -33.27 -17.63 -16.82
CA ALA A 187 -33.84 -16.69 -17.78
C ALA A 187 -34.95 -15.80 -17.20
N ALA A 188 -35.77 -16.30 -16.27
CA ALA A 188 -36.87 -15.56 -15.68
C ALA A 188 -36.44 -14.54 -14.62
N VAL A 189 -35.24 -14.70 -14.06
CA VAL A 189 -34.63 -13.77 -13.09
C VAL A 189 -34.02 -12.55 -13.81
N LEU A 190 -33.61 -12.71 -15.06
CA LEU A 190 -32.97 -11.64 -15.84
C LEU A 190 -33.99 -10.58 -16.29
N ASP A 191 -33.53 -9.33 -16.34
CA ASP A 191 -34.22 -8.23 -17.02
C ASP A 191 -33.69 -8.09 -18.46
N ASP A 192 -34.49 -7.52 -19.37
CA ASP A 192 -34.12 -7.33 -20.78
C ASP A 192 -33.10 -6.19 -20.98
N ASP A 193 -33.01 -5.25 -20.02
CA ASP A 193 -32.27 -3.99 -20.18
C ASP A 193 -30.84 -4.01 -19.61
N GLU A 194 -30.49 -4.95 -18.72
CA GLU A 194 -29.17 -5.00 -18.07
C GLU A 194 -28.69 -6.45 -17.81
N PRO A 195 -27.39 -6.76 -17.98
CA PRO A 195 -26.85 -8.05 -17.61
C PRO A 195 -26.72 -8.14 -16.08
N ARG A 196 -26.70 -9.36 -15.55
CA ARG A 196 -26.52 -9.63 -14.11
C ARG A 196 -25.32 -10.54 -13.90
N LEU A 197 -24.70 -10.46 -12.72
CA LEU A 197 -23.65 -11.41 -12.34
C LEU A 197 -24.23 -12.83 -12.31
N PHE A 198 -23.50 -13.79 -12.85
CA PHE A 198 -23.99 -15.15 -13.09
C PHE A 198 -24.38 -15.83 -11.76
N ASP A 199 -23.52 -15.72 -10.76
CA ASP A 199 -23.72 -16.22 -9.40
C ASP A 199 -24.93 -15.58 -8.71
N GLN A 200 -25.13 -14.27 -8.87
CA GLN A 200 -26.27 -13.53 -8.34
C GLN A 200 -27.60 -14.07 -8.89
N VAL A 201 -27.64 -14.35 -10.19
CA VAL A 201 -28.81 -14.95 -10.85
C VAL A 201 -29.05 -16.37 -10.31
N VAL A 202 -27.99 -17.14 -10.11
CA VAL A 202 -28.06 -18.50 -9.57
C VAL A 202 -28.56 -18.51 -8.12
N TRP A 203 -28.05 -17.63 -7.25
CA TRP A 203 -28.52 -17.53 -5.87
C TRP A 203 -29.99 -17.14 -5.80
N THR A 204 -30.41 -16.19 -6.65
CA THR A 204 -31.81 -15.77 -6.76
C THR A 204 -32.68 -16.95 -7.17
N ALA A 205 -32.27 -17.70 -8.20
CA ALA A 205 -32.97 -18.91 -8.64
C ALA A 205 -33.02 -20.00 -7.55
N CYS A 206 -31.95 -20.15 -6.75
CA CYS A 206 -31.92 -21.08 -5.62
C CYS A 206 -32.91 -20.70 -4.51
N VAL A 207 -33.09 -19.40 -4.26
CA VAL A 207 -34.08 -18.89 -3.29
C VAL A 207 -35.50 -19.09 -3.79
N GLU A 208 -35.75 -18.87 -5.07
CA GLU A 208 -37.07 -19.07 -5.68
C GLU A 208 -37.45 -20.55 -5.85
N ASP A 209 -36.47 -21.41 -6.08
CA ASP A 209 -36.63 -22.86 -6.21
C ASP A 209 -35.69 -23.63 -5.28
N PRO A 210 -36.17 -24.05 -4.09
CA PRO A 210 -35.38 -24.82 -3.14
C PRO A 210 -34.89 -26.18 -3.67
N ALA A 211 -35.43 -26.70 -4.78
CA ALA A 211 -34.97 -27.94 -5.40
C ALA A 211 -33.83 -27.73 -6.41
N ALA A 212 -33.60 -26.49 -6.87
CA ALA A 212 -32.56 -26.19 -7.84
C ALA A 212 -31.16 -26.54 -7.29
N PHE A 213 -30.33 -27.14 -8.14
CA PHE A 213 -28.96 -27.56 -7.83
C PHE A 213 -28.80 -28.55 -6.68
N THR A 214 -29.87 -29.18 -6.18
CA THR A 214 -29.75 -30.22 -5.13
C THR A 214 -29.17 -31.54 -5.66
N GLU A 215 -29.37 -31.79 -6.96
CA GLU A 215 -28.74 -32.87 -7.73
C GLU A 215 -27.76 -32.28 -8.77
N PRO A 216 -26.69 -33.01 -9.17
CA PRO A 216 -25.73 -32.52 -10.16
C PRO A 216 -26.41 -32.27 -11.51
N LEU A 217 -26.37 -31.01 -11.96
CA LEU A 217 -26.84 -30.57 -13.28
C LEU A 217 -25.66 -30.52 -14.27
N ALA A 218 -25.91 -30.07 -15.51
CA ALA A 218 -24.81 -29.68 -16.40
C ALA A 218 -24.11 -28.43 -15.86
N PRO A 219 -22.85 -28.16 -16.26
CA PRO A 219 -22.17 -26.91 -15.94
C PRO A 219 -23.01 -25.68 -16.30
N LEU A 220 -22.92 -24.61 -15.50
CA LEU A 220 -23.76 -23.42 -15.67
C LEU A 220 -23.59 -22.79 -17.05
N SER A 221 -22.36 -22.76 -17.56
CA SER A 221 -22.02 -22.35 -18.91
C SER A 221 -22.80 -23.14 -19.98
N GLU A 222 -22.87 -24.47 -19.84
CA GLU A 222 -23.64 -25.35 -20.73
C GLU A 222 -25.15 -25.13 -20.58
N ILE A 223 -25.65 -24.91 -19.35
CA ILE A 223 -27.07 -24.61 -19.11
C ILE A 223 -27.48 -23.31 -19.83
N ALA A 224 -26.67 -22.26 -19.70
CA ALA A 224 -26.90 -20.97 -20.35
C ALA A 224 -26.90 -21.13 -21.88
N ASP A 225 -25.88 -21.80 -22.43
CA ASP A 225 -25.74 -22.03 -23.87
C ASP A 225 -26.93 -22.84 -24.44
N ASP A 226 -27.36 -23.91 -23.75
CA ASP A 226 -28.50 -24.76 -24.15
C ASP A 226 -29.84 -24.03 -24.09
N CYS A 227 -29.98 -23.07 -23.17
CA CYS A 227 -31.20 -22.28 -22.97
C CYS A 227 -31.20 -20.97 -23.76
N GLY A 228 -30.16 -20.71 -24.55
CA GLY A 228 -30.04 -19.54 -25.42
C GLY A 228 -29.78 -18.22 -24.67
N LEU A 229 -29.25 -18.28 -23.45
CA LEU A 229 -28.77 -17.10 -22.73
C LEU A 229 -27.41 -16.67 -23.29
N THR A 230 -27.11 -15.38 -23.19
CA THR A 230 -25.83 -14.82 -23.62
C THR A 230 -24.96 -14.56 -22.39
N ARG A 231 -23.67 -14.90 -22.45
CA ARG A 231 -22.73 -14.70 -21.34
C ARG A 231 -21.42 -14.07 -21.80
N ARG A 232 -20.75 -13.35 -20.91
CA ARG A 232 -19.40 -12.81 -21.12
C ARG A 232 -18.68 -12.65 -19.78
N GLY A 233 -17.63 -13.46 -19.55
CA GLY A 233 -17.00 -13.56 -18.23
C GLY A 233 -18.05 -13.97 -17.18
N GLU A 234 -18.05 -13.25 -16.07
CA GLU A 234 -18.99 -13.35 -14.95
C GLU A 234 -20.43 -12.85 -15.27
N TRP A 235 -20.67 -12.25 -16.44
CA TRP A 235 -21.96 -11.62 -16.76
C TRP A 235 -22.88 -12.56 -17.55
N LEU A 236 -24.15 -12.61 -17.17
CA LEU A 236 -25.23 -13.34 -17.83
C LEU A 236 -26.34 -12.38 -18.28
N ALA A 237 -26.87 -12.59 -19.47
CA ALA A 237 -27.90 -11.75 -20.07
C ALA A 237 -28.87 -12.55 -20.96
N PRO A 238 -30.05 -12.00 -21.28
CA PRO A 238 -30.97 -12.61 -22.22
C PRO A 238 -30.38 -12.82 -23.63
N ALA A 239 -31.07 -13.61 -24.44
CA ALA A 239 -30.67 -13.90 -25.81
C ALA A 239 -30.55 -12.61 -26.65
N GLY A 240 -29.37 -12.37 -27.24
CA GLY A 240 -29.15 -11.23 -28.14
C GLY A 240 -28.86 -9.90 -27.44
N PHE A 241 -28.55 -9.91 -26.15
CA PHE A 241 -28.07 -8.74 -25.42
C PHE A 241 -26.78 -8.16 -26.04
N ASP A 242 -26.71 -6.84 -26.15
CA ASP A 242 -25.57 -6.13 -26.76
C ASP A 242 -24.59 -5.68 -25.68
N PHE A 243 -23.69 -6.59 -25.30
CA PHE A 243 -22.64 -6.32 -24.32
C PHE A 243 -21.71 -5.17 -24.72
N ALA A 244 -21.45 -4.98 -26.02
CA ALA A 244 -20.58 -3.90 -26.49
C ALA A 244 -21.24 -2.54 -26.28
N ARG A 245 -22.55 -2.44 -26.56
CA ARG A 245 -23.32 -1.23 -26.25
C ARG A 245 -23.39 -0.97 -24.75
N TRP A 246 -23.64 -2.00 -23.95
CA TRP A 246 -23.72 -1.88 -22.50
C TRP A 246 -22.42 -1.39 -21.87
N ASP A 247 -21.27 -1.94 -22.25
CA ASP A 247 -19.96 -1.45 -21.78
C ASP A 247 -19.73 0.00 -22.16
N PHE A 248 -20.13 0.36 -23.38
CA PHE A 248 -19.98 1.71 -23.86
C PHE A 248 -20.83 2.70 -23.05
N GLU A 249 -22.09 2.35 -22.78
CA GLU A 249 -22.98 3.16 -21.94
C GLU A 249 -22.46 3.26 -20.50
N ARG A 250 -21.95 2.16 -19.92
CA ARG A 250 -21.33 2.15 -18.58
C ARG A 250 -20.07 2.99 -18.52
N GLY A 251 -19.23 2.95 -19.54
CA GLY A 251 -18.04 3.79 -19.67
C GLY A 251 -18.39 5.28 -19.72
N CYS A 252 -19.42 5.65 -20.50
CA CYS A 252 -19.94 7.02 -20.51
C CYS A 252 -20.49 7.44 -19.14
N ALA A 253 -21.30 6.58 -18.50
CA ALA A 253 -21.86 6.85 -17.18
C ALA A 253 -20.77 7.06 -16.12
N ARG A 254 -19.68 6.28 -16.18
CA ARG A 254 -18.51 6.44 -15.32
C ARG A 254 -17.86 7.81 -15.48
N LEU A 255 -17.74 8.32 -16.71
CA LEU A 255 -17.20 9.66 -16.94
C LEU A 255 -18.13 10.76 -16.39
N VAL A 256 -19.44 10.60 -16.56
CA VAL A 256 -20.43 11.54 -15.98
C VAL A 256 -20.31 11.58 -14.46
N GLU A 257 -20.27 10.41 -13.80
CA GLU A 257 -20.17 10.33 -12.34
C GLU A 257 -18.84 10.85 -11.81
N ARG A 258 -17.72 10.47 -12.45
CA ARG A 258 -16.37 10.82 -11.99
C ARG A 258 -16.05 12.30 -12.18
N HIS A 259 -16.51 12.90 -13.28
CA HIS A 259 -16.08 14.24 -13.69
C HIS A 259 -17.20 15.30 -13.69
N ASP A 260 -18.44 14.92 -13.37
CA ASP A 260 -19.62 15.81 -13.34
C ASP A 260 -19.85 16.56 -14.67
N ILE A 261 -19.71 15.84 -15.79
CA ILE A 261 -19.88 16.37 -17.15
C ILE A 261 -21.22 15.97 -17.79
N ASP A 262 -21.64 16.70 -18.82
CA ASP A 262 -22.88 16.38 -19.55
C ASP A 262 -22.77 15.00 -20.24
N PRO A 263 -23.85 14.19 -20.27
CA PRO A 263 -23.85 12.89 -20.94
C PRO A 263 -23.43 12.93 -22.42
N ASP A 264 -23.75 14.00 -23.16
CA ASP A 264 -23.32 14.14 -24.57
C ASP A 264 -21.81 14.38 -24.67
N ASP A 265 -21.22 15.11 -23.71
CA ASP A 265 -19.78 15.34 -23.62
C ASP A 265 -19.04 14.07 -23.19
N ALA A 266 -19.59 13.33 -22.23
CA ALA A 266 -19.08 12.01 -21.83
C ALA A 266 -19.09 11.03 -23.00
N PHE A 267 -20.17 11.00 -23.78
CA PHE A 267 -20.25 10.20 -25.00
C PHE A 267 -19.15 10.56 -26.00
N ALA A 268 -18.93 11.87 -26.23
CA ALA A 268 -17.90 12.34 -27.15
C ALA A 268 -16.48 11.96 -26.67
N VAL A 269 -16.16 12.20 -25.40
CA VAL A 269 -14.85 11.86 -24.82
C VAL A 269 -14.63 10.36 -24.82
N TYR A 270 -15.59 9.56 -24.33
CA TYR A 270 -15.45 8.10 -24.25
C TYR A 270 -15.30 7.46 -25.64
N THR A 271 -15.99 7.98 -26.66
CA THR A 271 -15.79 7.54 -28.05
C THR A 271 -14.35 7.78 -28.52
N LEU A 272 -13.76 8.91 -28.15
CA LEU A 272 -12.37 9.24 -28.51
C LEU A 272 -11.36 8.40 -27.72
N VAL A 273 -11.65 8.05 -26.47
CA VAL A 273 -10.87 7.10 -25.66
C VAL A 273 -10.85 5.73 -26.34
N GLN A 274 -12.01 5.20 -26.72
CA GLN A 274 -12.11 3.91 -27.42
C GLN A 274 -11.39 3.91 -28.77
N LEU A 275 -11.43 5.03 -29.50
CA LEU A 275 -10.66 5.17 -30.74
C LEU A 275 -9.15 5.24 -30.47
N HIS A 276 -8.72 5.90 -29.39
CA HIS A 276 -7.32 5.93 -28.97
C HIS A 276 -6.81 4.52 -28.64
N GLU A 277 -7.59 3.74 -27.90
CA GLU A 277 -7.26 2.34 -27.55
C GLU A 277 -7.04 1.50 -28.82
N GLN A 278 -7.96 1.57 -29.78
CA GLN A 278 -7.83 0.88 -31.08
C GLN A 278 -6.59 1.32 -31.87
N VAL A 279 -6.28 2.62 -31.88
CA VAL A 279 -5.09 3.15 -32.57
C VAL A 279 -3.81 2.68 -31.88
N SER A 280 -3.79 2.65 -30.55
CA SER A 280 -2.64 2.22 -29.75
C SER A 280 -2.35 0.73 -29.95
N LEU A 281 -3.36 -0.14 -29.84
CA LEU A 281 -3.24 -1.58 -30.14
C LEU A 281 -2.72 -1.84 -31.55
N GLY A 282 -3.16 -1.04 -32.53
CA GLY A 282 -2.68 -1.14 -33.90
C GLY A 282 -1.20 -0.75 -34.09
N ILE A 283 -0.68 0.16 -33.26
CA ILE A 283 0.75 0.52 -33.23
C ILE A 283 1.54 -0.61 -32.57
N ASP A 284 1.11 -1.09 -31.41
CA ASP A 284 1.81 -2.12 -30.64
C ASP A 284 1.93 -3.44 -31.43
N ALA A 285 0.87 -3.82 -32.16
CA ALA A 285 0.90 -4.97 -33.08
C ALA A 285 1.89 -4.78 -34.24
N ALA A 286 2.01 -3.55 -34.77
CA ALA A 286 2.95 -3.25 -35.84
C ALA A 286 4.42 -3.27 -35.38
N GLU A 287 4.67 -2.91 -34.12
CA GLU A 287 6.01 -2.91 -33.51
C GLU A 287 6.45 -4.32 -33.06
N SER A 288 5.54 -5.11 -32.50
CA SER A 288 5.79 -6.49 -32.05
C SER A 288 5.89 -7.50 -33.20
N GLY A 289 5.31 -7.20 -34.37
CA GLY A 289 5.28 -8.09 -35.52
C GLY A 289 4.29 -9.25 -35.39
N GLU A 290 3.37 -9.18 -34.42
CA GLU A 290 2.32 -10.18 -34.21
C GLU A 290 1.20 -10.05 -35.26
N PRO A 291 0.69 -11.17 -35.81
CA PRO A 291 -0.46 -11.14 -36.70
C PRO A 291 -1.75 -10.88 -35.92
N HIS A 292 -2.28 -9.66 -36.00
CA HIS A 292 -3.55 -9.32 -35.37
C HIS A 292 -4.75 -9.68 -36.28
N ASP A 293 -5.62 -10.60 -35.82
CA ASP A 293 -6.88 -10.96 -36.49
C ASP A 293 -7.97 -9.87 -36.39
N GLN A 294 -7.73 -8.81 -35.61
CA GLN A 294 -8.54 -7.59 -35.55
C GLN A 294 -7.73 -6.36 -35.92
N ALA A 295 -6.97 -6.42 -37.02
CA ALA A 295 -6.45 -5.22 -37.65
C ALA A 295 -7.63 -4.26 -37.90
N ALA A 296 -7.78 -3.26 -37.03
CA ALA A 296 -8.80 -2.25 -37.17
C ALA A 296 -8.64 -1.67 -38.59
N PRO A 297 -9.67 -1.77 -39.45
CA PRO A 297 -9.58 -1.12 -40.73
C PRO A 297 -9.33 0.36 -40.43
N ARG A 298 -8.22 0.92 -40.93
CA ARG A 298 -8.15 2.38 -41.14
C ARG A 298 -9.52 2.75 -41.69
N PRO A 299 -10.31 3.62 -41.03
CA PRO A 299 -11.67 3.83 -41.45
C PRO A 299 -11.64 4.44 -42.85
N THR A 300 -11.70 3.61 -43.89
CA THR A 300 -11.67 4.05 -45.29
C THR A 300 -12.99 4.69 -45.70
N ASP A 301 -13.92 4.85 -44.75
CA ASP A 301 -15.20 5.51 -44.92
C ASP A 301 -15.10 6.97 -44.45
N ASP A 302 -15.06 7.89 -45.42
CA ASP A 302 -15.09 9.34 -45.19
C ASP A 302 -16.26 9.78 -44.27
N ARG A 303 -17.35 9.00 -44.19
CA ARG A 303 -18.49 9.32 -43.30
C ARG A 303 -18.17 9.10 -41.84
N LEU A 304 -17.38 8.09 -41.51
CA LEU A 304 -16.99 7.82 -40.12
C LEU A 304 -16.03 8.91 -39.63
N PHE A 305 -15.08 9.35 -40.46
CA PHE A 305 -14.22 10.50 -40.16
C PHE A 305 -15.01 11.79 -39.92
N GLN A 306 -16.06 12.05 -40.73
CA GLN A 306 -16.93 13.21 -40.50
C GLN A 306 -17.74 13.12 -39.20
N LEU A 307 -18.12 11.93 -38.76
CA LEU A 307 -18.79 11.74 -37.47
C LEU A 307 -17.80 11.95 -36.31
N LEU A 308 -16.61 11.37 -36.41
CA LEU A 308 -15.53 11.56 -35.44
C LEU A 308 -15.09 13.03 -35.34
N GLY A 309 -15.03 13.76 -36.46
CA GLY A 309 -14.76 15.19 -36.48
C GLY A 309 -15.83 16.04 -35.76
N LYS A 310 -17.09 15.58 -35.74
CA LYS A 310 -18.15 16.23 -34.95
C LYS A 310 -18.01 15.95 -33.46
N LEU A 311 -17.63 14.73 -33.08
CA LEU A 311 -17.37 14.39 -31.67
C LEU A 311 -16.12 15.11 -31.17
N GLY A 312 -15.05 15.13 -31.97
CA GLY A 312 -13.83 15.90 -31.69
C GLY A 312 -14.05 17.41 -31.58
N ALA A 313 -15.19 17.94 -32.07
CA ALA A 313 -15.56 19.34 -31.85
C ALA A 313 -15.81 19.67 -30.37
N ALA A 314 -16.20 18.68 -29.56
CA ALA A 314 -16.41 18.83 -28.11
C ALA A 314 -15.11 19.25 -27.40
N LEU A 315 -13.94 18.80 -27.89
CA LEU A 315 -12.64 19.19 -27.35
C LEU A 315 -12.30 20.67 -27.56
N ALA A 316 -13.19 21.46 -28.16
CA ALA A 316 -13.10 22.91 -28.07
C ALA A 316 -13.24 23.42 -26.63
N ASP A 317 -13.86 22.64 -25.74
CA ASP A 317 -13.77 22.83 -24.29
C ASP A 317 -12.43 22.30 -23.78
N PRO A 318 -11.56 23.14 -23.18
CA PRO A 318 -10.31 22.69 -22.59
C PRO A 318 -10.46 21.60 -21.53
N LEU A 319 -11.56 21.57 -20.76
CA LEU A 319 -11.78 20.53 -19.75
C LEU A 319 -11.85 19.16 -20.41
N LEU A 320 -12.64 19.01 -21.47
CA LEU A 320 -12.81 17.73 -22.17
C LEU A 320 -11.51 17.26 -22.84
N ALA A 321 -10.66 18.19 -23.28
CA ALA A 321 -9.32 17.85 -23.79
C ALA A 321 -8.42 17.28 -22.69
N VAL A 322 -8.46 17.83 -21.47
CA VAL A 322 -7.72 17.29 -20.31
C VAL A 322 -8.25 15.91 -19.95
N LEU A 323 -9.57 15.74 -19.86
CA LEU A 323 -10.19 14.44 -19.56
C LEU A 323 -9.79 13.37 -20.58
N LEU A 324 -9.70 13.71 -21.87
CA LEU A 324 -9.21 12.77 -22.86
C LEU A 324 -7.77 12.33 -22.59
N VAL A 325 -6.87 13.24 -22.16
CA VAL A 325 -5.50 12.86 -21.78
C VAL A 325 -5.52 11.95 -20.56
N ASP A 326 -6.27 12.34 -19.52
CA ASP A 326 -6.34 11.62 -18.25
C ASP A 326 -6.89 10.19 -18.42
N GLU A 327 -7.89 10.00 -19.27
CA GLU A 327 -8.52 8.69 -19.55
C GLU A 327 -7.79 7.87 -20.62
N THR A 328 -6.74 8.39 -21.27
CA THR A 328 -5.98 7.65 -22.30
C THR A 328 -4.55 7.33 -21.88
N ILE A 329 -3.76 8.35 -21.56
CA ILE A 329 -2.32 8.20 -21.29
C ILE A 329 -1.93 8.68 -19.89
N GLY A 330 -2.84 9.39 -19.21
CA GLY A 330 -2.60 9.96 -17.89
C GLY A 330 -1.26 10.69 -17.77
N SER A 331 -0.44 10.21 -16.83
CA SER A 331 0.92 10.73 -16.64
C SER A 331 2.01 9.90 -17.37
N GLY A 332 1.69 8.69 -17.85
CA GLY A 332 2.63 7.75 -18.45
C GLY A 332 2.94 8.04 -19.92
N CYS A 333 3.85 7.23 -20.49
CA CYS A 333 4.19 7.27 -21.92
C CYS A 333 3.45 6.22 -22.75
N GLU A 334 2.83 5.23 -22.10
CA GLU A 334 2.01 4.21 -22.73
C GLU A 334 0.83 4.87 -23.48
N GLY A 335 0.56 4.40 -24.70
CA GLY A 335 -0.47 4.99 -25.57
C GLY A 335 -0.16 6.39 -26.11
N ALA A 336 0.94 7.06 -25.73
CA ALA A 336 1.25 8.42 -26.19
C ALA A 336 1.44 8.52 -27.72
N ALA A 337 2.07 7.51 -28.33
CA ALA A 337 2.18 7.43 -29.79
C ALA A 337 0.80 7.32 -30.46
N GLY A 338 -0.11 6.55 -29.87
CA GLY A 338 -1.51 6.44 -30.30
C GLY A 338 -2.24 7.77 -30.22
N LEU A 339 -2.07 8.52 -29.12
CA LEU A 339 -2.68 9.84 -28.95
C LEU A 339 -2.15 10.84 -29.97
N ALA A 340 -0.83 10.86 -30.23
CA ALA A 340 -0.24 11.72 -31.26
C ALA A 340 -0.79 11.42 -32.66
N LEU A 341 -0.95 10.13 -33.00
CA LEU A 341 -1.48 9.70 -34.29
C LEU A 341 -2.97 10.04 -34.43
N LEU A 342 -3.78 9.69 -33.43
CA LEU A 342 -5.20 10.04 -33.37
C LEU A 342 -5.40 11.55 -33.53
N ALA A 343 -4.62 12.34 -32.79
CA ALA A 343 -4.76 13.78 -32.85
C ALA A 343 -4.37 14.35 -34.23
N ALA A 344 -3.31 13.81 -34.85
CA ALA A 344 -2.92 14.20 -36.21
C ALA A 344 -3.95 13.79 -37.27
N MET A 345 -4.64 12.66 -37.08
CA MET A 345 -5.67 12.16 -38.00
C MET A 345 -6.95 13.00 -37.93
N LEU A 346 -7.37 13.43 -36.74
CA LEU A 346 -8.65 14.13 -36.56
C LEU A 346 -8.55 15.65 -36.66
N GLU A 347 -7.38 16.27 -36.44
CA GLU A 347 -7.20 17.72 -36.55
C GLU A 347 -7.81 18.34 -37.84
N PRO A 348 -7.67 17.74 -39.04
CA PRO A 348 -8.25 18.30 -40.27
C PRO A 348 -9.78 18.23 -40.33
N GLU A 349 -10.38 17.29 -39.60
CA GLU A 349 -11.82 16.98 -39.65
C GLU A 349 -12.63 17.76 -38.61
N VAL A 350 -11.97 18.32 -37.59
CA VAL A 350 -12.62 19.10 -36.52
C VAL A 350 -12.73 20.58 -36.89
N PRO A 351 -13.73 21.31 -36.34
CA PRO A 351 -13.87 22.74 -36.58
C PRO A 351 -12.69 23.53 -35.98
N ARG A 352 -12.41 24.70 -36.57
CA ARG A 352 -11.27 25.54 -36.21
C ARG A 352 -11.08 25.80 -34.70
N PRO A 353 -12.13 26.04 -33.89
CA PRO A 353 -11.95 26.16 -32.43
C PRO A 353 -11.32 24.91 -31.82
N ALA A 354 -11.79 23.71 -32.15
CA ALA A 354 -11.27 22.47 -31.57
C ALA A 354 -9.83 22.13 -32.03
N GLN A 355 -9.36 22.62 -33.19
CA GLN A 355 -8.02 22.30 -33.71
C GLN A 355 -6.89 22.65 -32.72
N VAL A 356 -7.08 23.66 -31.86
CA VAL A 356 -6.09 24.04 -30.84
C VAL A 356 -5.89 22.92 -29.82
N ALA A 357 -6.96 22.25 -29.41
CA ALA A 357 -6.89 21.10 -28.52
C ALA A 357 -6.12 19.95 -29.18
N PHE A 358 -6.34 19.66 -30.46
CA PHE A 358 -5.59 18.61 -31.17
C PHE A 358 -4.09 18.91 -31.30
N ARG A 359 -3.71 20.19 -31.47
CA ARG A 359 -2.30 20.60 -31.39
C ARG A 359 -1.72 20.42 -30.00
N TRP A 360 -2.49 20.76 -28.97
CA TRP A 360 -2.09 20.55 -27.59
C TRP A 360 -1.95 19.06 -27.24
N LEU A 361 -2.89 18.20 -27.64
CA LEU A 361 -2.81 16.73 -27.45
C LEU A 361 -1.54 16.16 -28.08
N ARG A 362 -1.18 16.61 -29.30
CA ARG A 362 0.08 16.21 -29.94
C ARG A 362 1.29 16.70 -29.15
N ALA A 363 1.24 17.91 -28.58
CA ALA A 363 2.31 18.41 -27.73
C ALA A 363 2.50 17.56 -26.47
N VAL A 364 1.40 17.23 -25.78
CA VAL A 364 1.42 16.37 -24.58
C VAL A 364 2.01 15.00 -24.92
N ALA A 365 1.52 14.36 -25.98
CA ALA A 365 2.04 13.07 -26.44
C ALA A 365 3.54 13.13 -26.78
N LEU A 366 3.98 14.17 -27.49
CA LEU A 366 5.40 14.35 -27.82
C LEU A 366 6.25 14.61 -26.58
N GLU A 367 5.72 15.30 -25.57
CA GLU A 367 6.41 15.50 -24.29
C GLU A 367 6.59 14.16 -23.55
N ARG A 368 5.56 13.32 -23.50
CA ARG A 368 5.64 11.96 -22.90
C ARG A 368 6.63 11.04 -23.61
N LEU A 369 6.79 11.21 -24.92
CA LEU A 369 7.78 10.49 -25.73
C LEU A 369 9.19 11.12 -25.68
N GLY A 370 9.41 12.15 -24.84
CA GLY A 370 10.70 12.83 -24.69
C GLY A 370 11.08 13.78 -25.84
N ALA A 371 10.22 13.97 -26.83
CA ALA A 371 10.45 14.84 -28.00
C ALA A 371 10.11 16.32 -27.68
N ILE A 372 10.77 16.89 -26.68
CA ILE A 372 10.44 18.20 -26.09
C ILE A 372 10.49 19.35 -27.10
N ASP A 373 11.43 19.33 -28.05
CA ASP A 373 11.54 20.35 -29.09
C ASP A 373 10.35 20.30 -30.07
N ALA A 374 9.82 19.11 -30.34
CA ALA A 374 8.64 18.91 -31.15
C ALA A 374 7.38 19.30 -30.39
N ALA A 375 7.28 18.93 -29.11
CA ALA A 375 6.20 19.34 -28.22
C ALA A 375 6.08 20.87 -28.18
N GLU A 376 7.19 21.58 -27.96
CA GLU A 376 7.19 23.05 -27.94
C GLU A 376 6.72 23.67 -29.26
N ARG A 377 7.11 23.09 -30.42
CA ARG A 377 6.63 23.58 -31.71
C ARG A 377 5.12 23.47 -31.85
N GLU A 378 4.53 22.37 -31.39
CA GLU A 378 3.08 22.19 -31.40
C GLU A 378 2.38 23.15 -30.42
N LEU A 379 2.95 23.39 -29.23
CA LEU A 379 2.42 24.39 -28.29
C LEU A 379 2.46 25.81 -28.85
N LEU A 380 3.56 26.21 -29.47
CA LEU A 380 3.68 27.53 -30.11
C LEU A 380 2.74 27.67 -31.32
N ALA A 381 2.52 26.58 -32.07
CA ALA A 381 1.53 26.57 -33.14
C ALA A 381 0.11 26.74 -32.57
N ALA A 382 -0.23 26.03 -31.49
CA ALA A 382 -1.50 26.17 -30.78
C ALA A 382 -1.71 27.59 -30.25
N GLU A 383 -0.72 28.18 -29.57
CA GLU A 383 -0.75 29.57 -29.09
C GLU A 383 -0.97 30.56 -30.24
N SER A 384 -0.37 30.31 -31.42
CA SER A 384 -0.55 31.18 -32.59
C SER A 384 -1.95 31.10 -33.19
N MET A 385 -2.65 29.97 -33.00
CA MET A 385 -4.02 29.74 -33.49
C MET A 385 -5.05 30.41 -32.59
N ASP A 386 -4.89 30.25 -31.28
CA ASP A 386 -5.68 30.92 -30.25
C ASP A 386 -4.76 31.35 -29.08
N PRO A 387 -4.46 32.67 -28.97
CA PRO A 387 -3.58 33.20 -27.94
C PRO A 387 -4.13 33.13 -26.51
N ASP A 388 -5.42 32.87 -26.33
CA ASP A 388 -6.08 32.89 -25.03
C ASP A 388 -6.50 31.48 -24.57
N TRP A 389 -6.15 30.43 -25.33
CA TRP A 389 -6.43 29.04 -24.94
C TRP A 389 -5.55 28.61 -23.76
N PRO A 390 -6.12 28.16 -22.62
CA PRO A 390 -5.35 28.02 -21.38
C PRO A 390 -4.29 26.91 -21.44
N LEU A 391 -4.59 25.73 -21.98
CA LEU A 391 -3.70 24.56 -21.88
C LEU A 391 -2.32 24.77 -22.55
N PRO A 392 -2.22 25.27 -23.80
CA PRO A 392 -0.92 25.58 -24.39
C PRO A 392 -0.12 26.61 -23.59
N LEU A 393 -0.79 27.60 -22.99
CA LEU A 393 -0.15 28.66 -22.21
C LEU A 393 0.43 28.12 -20.89
N LEU A 394 -0.27 27.20 -20.23
CA LEU A 394 0.20 26.55 -19.00
C LEU A 394 1.47 25.72 -19.26
N ASP A 395 1.49 24.94 -20.35
CA ASP A 395 2.67 24.13 -20.70
C ASP A 395 3.84 25.00 -21.19
N LEU A 396 3.58 26.05 -21.98
CA LEU A 396 4.62 27.02 -22.34
C LEU A 396 5.16 27.76 -21.10
N ALA A 397 4.33 28.03 -20.09
CA ALA A 397 4.78 28.65 -18.85
C ALA A 397 5.73 27.73 -18.06
N ARG A 398 5.49 26.41 -18.07
CA ARG A 398 6.43 25.40 -17.53
C ARG A 398 7.76 25.43 -18.29
N PHE A 399 7.72 25.49 -19.62
CA PHE A 399 8.93 25.52 -20.45
C PHE A 399 9.71 26.83 -20.25
N ALA A 400 9.01 27.95 -20.00
CA ALA A 400 9.61 29.21 -19.59
C ALA A 400 10.24 29.13 -18.19
N SER A 401 9.58 28.46 -17.25
CA SER A 401 10.12 28.18 -15.91
C SER A 401 11.44 27.41 -15.99
N ASP A 402 11.48 26.34 -16.79
CA ASP A 402 12.69 25.53 -16.97
C ASP A 402 13.86 26.34 -17.50
N ARG A 403 13.60 27.26 -18.44
CA ARG A 403 14.60 28.20 -18.97
C ARG A 403 15.06 29.29 -18.01
N GLY A 404 14.42 29.40 -16.85
CA GLY A 404 14.65 30.49 -15.91
C GLY A 404 14.05 31.83 -16.36
N ASP A 405 13.05 31.83 -17.24
CA ASP A 405 12.38 33.02 -17.76
C ASP A 405 11.09 33.34 -16.99
N VAL A 406 11.28 33.96 -15.82
CA VAL A 406 10.20 34.32 -14.88
C VAL A 406 9.16 35.24 -15.51
N GLU A 407 9.58 36.27 -16.24
CA GLU A 407 8.66 37.26 -16.80
C GLU A 407 7.80 36.67 -17.92
N HIS A 408 8.38 35.82 -18.77
CA HIS A 408 7.62 35.15 -19.80
C HIS A 408 6.62 34.16 -19.21
N GLY A 409 7.03 33.33 -18.25
CA GLY A 409 6.16 32.38 -17.57
C GLY A 409 4.99 33.07 -16.86
N LEU A 410 5.25 34.13 -16.06
CA LEU A 410 4.18 34.91 -15.43
C LEU A 410 3.27 35.61 -16.45
N GLY A 411 3.79 35.99 -17.62
CA GLY A 411 2.99 36.56 -18.71
C GLY A 411 2.01 35.55 -19.30
N LEU A 412 2.46 34.31 -19.51
CA LEU A 412 1.64 33.21 -20.00
C LEU A 412 0.57 32.79 -18.99
N LEU A 413 0.94 32.64 -17.71
CA LEU A 413 -0.01 32.28 -16.64
C LEU A 413 -1.15 33.31 -16.49
N ARG A 414 -0.83 34.62 -16.53
CA ARG A 414 -1.87 35.66 -16.50
C ARG A 414 -2.83 35.59 -17.69
N ARG A 415 -2.33 35.22 -18.87
CA ARG A 415 -3.14 35.05 -20.08
C ARG A 415 -4.01 33.78 -20.00
N ALA A 416 -3.47 32.72 -19.41
CA ALA A 416 -4.23 31.50 -19.14
C ALA A 416 -5.36 31.70 -18.12
N GLY A 417 -5.37 32.84 -17.41
CA GLY A 417 -6.43 33.20 -16.46
C GLY A 417 -6.32 32.49 -15.12
N VAL A 418 -5.16 31.92 -14.77
CA VAL A 418 -4.96 31.32 -13.45
C VAL A 418 -4.81 32.38 -12.37
N ASP A 419 -5.29 32.06 -11.17
CA ASP A 419 -5.17 32.90 -9.99
C ASP A 419 -3.71 32.98 -9.49
N GLU A 420 -3.42 33.99 -8.66
CA GLU A 420 -2.05 34.21 -8.17
C GLU A 420 -1.56 33.12 -7.21
N ASP A 421 -2.47 32.35 -6.62
CA ASP A 421 -2.18 31.20 -5.74
C ASP A 421 -1.88 29.91 -6.52
N TYR A 422 -2.02 29.92 -7.85
CA TYR A 422 -1.63 28.80 -8.69
C TYR A 422 -0.15 28.43 -8.43
N PRO A 423 0.19 27.15 -8.18
CA PRO A 423 1.52 26.78 -7.66
C PRO A 423 2.71 27.30 -8.48
N LEU A 424 2.63 27.23 -9.81
CA LEU A 424 3.69 27.75 -10.68
C LEU A 424 3.76 29.28 -10.66
N PHE A 425 2.63 29.97 -10.47
CA PHE A 425 2.59 31.42 -10.37
C PHE A 425 3.31 31.90 -9.09
N GLU A 426 2.96 31.30 -7.95
CA GLU A 426 3.63 31.56 -6.67
C GLU A 426 5.13 31.28 -6.75
N LEU A 427 5.52 30.13 -7.33
CA LEU A 427 6.92 29.76 -7.53
C LEU A 427 7.67 30.82 -8.33
N LEU A 428 7.18 31.17 -9.52
CA LEU A 428 7.82 32.17 -10.38
C LEU A 428 7.89 33.55 -9.73
N ARG A 429 6.87 33.94 -8.95
CA ARG A 429 6.84 35.19 -8.20
C ARG A 429 7.96 35.25 -7.16
N GLN A 430 8.25 34.15 -6.46
CA GLN A 430 9.32 34.06 -5.47
C GLN A 430 10.72 34.24 -6.08
N TYR A 431 10.92 33.80 -7.33
CA TYR A 431 12.22 33.88 -8.01
C TYR A 431 12.36 35.09 -8.93
N ARG A 432 11.41 36.04 -8.89
CA ARG A 432 11.47 37.28 -9.66
C ARG A 432 12.62 38.16 -9.17
N ALA A 433 13.63 38.36 -10.01
CA ALA A 433 14.76 39.22 -9.69
C ALA A 433 14.39 40.71 -9.75
N GLU A 434 14.75 41.47 -8.72
CA GLU A 434 14.57 42.93 -8.74
C GLU A 434 15.68 43.62 -9.55
N PRO A 435 15.35 44.72 -10.26
CA PRO A 435 16.37 45.58 -10.86
C PRO A 435 17.38 46.05 -9.82
N ARG A 436 18.66 46.05 -10.20
CA ARG A 436 19.73 46.39 -9.27
C ARG A 436 19.63 47.84 -8.82
N SER A 437 19.40 48.04 -7.52
CA SER A 437 19.32 49.37 -6.92
C SER A 437 20.63 50.15 -7.09
N GLY A 438 20.55 51.39 -7.56
CA GLY A 438 21.70 52.29 -7.67
C GLY A 438 22.49 52.19 -8.99
N LEU A 439 22.07 51.37 -9.96
CA LEU A 439 22.65 51.36 -11.31
C LEU A 439 21.71 52.06 -12.31
N GLY A 440 22.18 53.16 -12.90
CA GLY A 440 21.39 53.95 -13.84
C GLY A 440 21.12 53.19 -15.16
N ARG A 441 19.91 53.31 -15.71
CA ARG A 441 19.48 52.63 -16.96
C ARG A 441 20.47 52.73 -18.13
N ASN A 442 21.22 53.84 -18.24
CA ASN A 442 22.19 54.08 -19.32
C ASN A 442 23.66 53.82 -18.93
N GLU A 443 23.95 53.43 -17.69
CA GLU A 443 25.30 53.16 -17.20
C GLU A 443 25.83 51.82 -17.75
N PRO A 444 27.17 51.62 -17.77
CA PRO A 444 27.75 50.32 -18.10
C PRO A 444 27.19 49.21 -17.20
N CYS A 445 26.85 48.07 -17.79
CA CYS A 445 26.28 46.96 -17.05
C CYS A 445 27.29 46.34 -16.09
N TRP A 446 26.80 45.89 -14.92
CA TRP A 446 27.62 45.30 -13.86
C TRP A 446 28.30 43.99 -14.23
N CYS A 447 27.84 43.30 -15.28
CA CYS A 447 28.40 42.03 -15.74
C CYS A 447 29.75 42.17 -16.48
N GLY A 448 30.26 43.39 -16.64
CA GLY A 448 31.53 43.63 -17.33
C GLY A 448 31.46 43.59 -18.86
N SER A 449 30.27 43.44 -19.46
CA SER A 449 30.09 43.39 -20.93
C SER A 449 30.37 44.71 -21.66
N GLY A 450 30.51 45.83 -20.92
CA GLY A 450 30.64 47.18 -21.47
C GLY A 450 29.36 47.74 -22.13
N ARG A 451 28.28 46.95 -22.23
CA ARG A 451 26.99 47.42 -22.78
C ARG A 451 26.24 48.25 -21.75
N LYS A 452 25.36 49.17 -22.20
CA LYS A 452 24.43 49.89 -21.30
C LYS A 452 23.54 48.91 -20.56
N TYR A 453 23.27 49.12 -19.28
CA TYR A 453 22.45 48.25 -18.44
C TYR A 453 21.10 47.90 -19.08
N LYS A 454 20.39 48.89 -19.66
CA LYS A 454 19.13 48.69 -20.42
C LYS A 454 19.20 47.81 -21.66
N LYS A 455 20.39 47.59 -22.19
CA LYS A 455 20.66 46.77 -23.38
C LYS A 455 21.36 45.46 -23.00
N CYS A 456 21.53 45.21 -21.71
CA CYS A 456 22.23 44.04 -21.18
C CYS A 456 21.34 43.28 -20.21
N HIS A 457 21.36 43.64 -18.91
CA HIS A 457 20.68 42.88 -17.86
C HIS A 457 19.43 43.54 -17.27
N LEU A 458 19.08 44.79 -17.62
CA LEU A 458 17.88 45.41 -17.05
C LEU A 458 16.61 44.68 -17.53
N GLY A 459 15.86 44.08 -16.61
CA GLY A 459 14.73 43.19 -16.88
C GLY A 459 15.14 41.77 -17.30
N ARG A 460 16.39 41.39 -17.07
CA ARG A 460 16.98 40.07 -17.34
C ARG A 460 17.93 39.65 -16.22
N GLU A 461 17.76 40.23 -15.04
CA GLU A 461 18.48 39.86 -13.84
C GLU A 461 18.13 38.43 -13.46
N ARG A 462 19.12 37.69 -12.98
CA ARG A 462 18.93 36.35 -12.44
C ARG A 462 19.43 36.34 -11.01
N LEU A 463 18.73 35.59 -10.16
CA LEU A 463 19.18 35.34 -8.81
C LEU A 463 20.47 34.49 -8.85
N PRO A 464 21.34 34.60 -7.83
CA PRO A 464 22.49 33.72 -7.67
C PRO A 464 22.10 32.24 -7.77
N LEU A 465 23.01 31.39 -8.28
CA LEU A 465 22.73 29.96 -8.46
C LEU A 465 22.29 29.27 -7.16
N ALA A 466 22.90 29.64 -6.03
CA ALA A 466 22.51 29.13 -4.71
C ALA A 466 21.05 29.43 -4.33
N GLU A 467 20.50 30.56 -4.78
CA GLU A 467 19.10 30.91 -4.57
C GLU A 467 18.18 30.18 -5.55
N ARG A 468 18.61 29.96 -6.79
CA ARG A 468 17.86 29.19 -7.80
C ARG A 468 17.89 27.68 -7.60
N ALA A 469 18.80 27.14 -6.78
CA ALA A 469 18.91 25.71 -6.57
C ALA A 469 17.59 25.07 -6.08
N ARG A 470 16.85 25.74 -5.20
CA ARG A 470 15.50 25.27 -4.80
C ARG A 470 14.49 25.28 -5.94
N TRP A 471 14.61 26.23 -6.85
CA TRP A 471 13.79 26.25 -8.05
C TRP A 471 14.15 25.10 -9.00
N LEU A 472 15.44 24.80 -9.19
CA LEU A 472 15.90 23.65 -9.97
C LEU A 472 15.34 22.33 -9.41
N TYR A 473 15.40 22.14 -8.09
CA TYR A 473 14.78 20.98 -7.43
C TYR A 473 13.26 20.94 -7.68
N ALA A 474 12.56 22.07 -7.54
CA ALA A 474 11.13 22.15 -7.81
C ALA A 474 10.75 21.82 -9.26
N LYS A 475 11.60 22.15 -10.26
CA LYS A 475 11.40 21.77 -11.66
C LYS A 475 11.42 20.24 -11.82
N ALA A 476 12.36 19.57 -11.17
CA ALA A 476 12.45 18.12 -11.19
C ALA A 476 11.25 17.45 -10.52
N VAL A 477 10.79 17.97 -9.38
CA VAL A 477 9.54 17.52 -8.72
C VAL A 477 8.34 17.67 -9.66
N GLN A 478 8.18 18.84 -10.29
CA GLN A 478 7.09 19.08 -11.24
C GLN A 478 7.13 18.19 -12.48
N HIS A 479 8.32 17.75 -12.89
CA HIS A 479 8.49 16.75 -13.95
C HIS A 479 8.05 15.37 -13.48
N ALA A 480 8.56 14.91 -12.33
CA ALA A 480 8.23 13.59 -11.77
C ALA A 480 6.71 13.40 -11.61
N LEU A 481 6.02 14.40 -11.03
CA LEU A 481 4.56 14.37 -10.83
C LEU A 481 3.73 14.34 -12.13
N ARG A 482 4.35 14.46 -13.31
CA ARG A 482 3.66 14.50 -14.61
C ARG A 482 4.18 13.50 -15.65
N SER A 483 5.21 12.72 -15.33
CA SER A 483 5.91 11.86 -16.29
C SER A 483 5.89 10.38 -15.86
N GLY A 484 4.78 9.90 -15.29
CA GLY A 484 4.58 8.47 -15.03
C GLY A 484 5.20 7.94 -13.73
N TRP A 485 5.79 8.81 -12.91
CA TRP A 485 6.41 8.41 -11.64
C TRP A 485 5.40 8.30 -10.47
N ASN A 486 4.11 8.50 -10.74
CA ASN A 486 3.09 8.59 -9.71
C ASN A 486 2.87 7.25 -8.99
N ASP A 487 2.92 6.12 -9.71
CA ASP A 487 2.73 4.80 -9.12
C ASP A 487 3.89 4.45 -8.16
N LEU A 488 5.13 4.76 -8.57
CA LEU A 488 6.28 4.62 -7.69
C LEU A 488 6.19 5.57 -6.50
N LEU A 489 5.74 6.80 -6.69
CA LEU A 489 5.53 7.77 -5.61
C LEU A 489 4.50 7.27 -4.58
N ILE A 490 3.38 6.71 -5.04
CA ILE A 490 2.35 6.10 -4.19
C ILE A 490 2.92 4.89 -3.45
N THR A 491 3.64 4.01 -4.13
CA THR A 491 4.27 2.83 -3.54
C THR A 491 5.25 3.20 -2.43
N VAL A 492 6.12 4.18 -2.69
CA VAL A 492 7.08 4.69 -1.69
C VAL A 492 6.36 5.42 -0.55
N GLY A 493 5.29 6.15 -0.86
CA GLY A 493 4.43 6.80 0.13
C GLY A 493 3.76 5.80 1.07
N TYR A 494 3.28 4.67 0.53
CA TYR A 494 2.73 3.57 1.32
C TYR A 494 3.76 3.00 2.31
N GLU A 495 4.99 2.73 1.85
CA GLU A 495 6.08 2.31 2.74
C GLU A 495 6.42 3.35 3.81
N ARG A 496 6.21 4.64 3.52
CA ARG A 496 6.39 5.71 4.50
C ARG A 496 5.31 5.70 5.59
N CYS A 497 4.07 5.35 5.26
CA CYS A 497 2.95 5.32 6.21
C CYS A 497 2.56 3.93 6.71
N ARG A 498 3.25 2.85 6.33
CA ARG A 498 2.88 1.45 6.64
C ARG A 498 2.66 1.11 8.13
N HIS A 499 3.10 1.96 9.05
CA HIS A 499 2.96 1.80 10.50
C HIS A 499 2.02 2.83 11.14
N ALA A 500 1.30 3.62 10.33
CA ALA A 500 0.29 4.56 10.79
C ALA A 500 -1.07 3.85 10.91
N ASP A 501 -1.23 3.07 11.98
CA ASP A 501 -2.48 2.34 12.24
C ASP A 501 -3.68 3.31 12.37
N ASP A 502 -4.78 2.98 11.71
CA ASP A 502 -6.10 3.63 11.80
C ASP A 502 -6.17 5.13 11.42
N ASP A 503 -5.29 5.62 10.54
CA ASP A 503 -5.31 7.02 10.09
C ASP A 503 -5.61 7.13 8.58
N PRO A 504 -6.81 7.63 8.20
CA PRO A 504 -7.21 7.71 6.79
C PRO A 504 -6.38 8.71 5.97
N ASP A 505 -5.72 9.67 6.62
CA ASP A 505 -4.92 10.71 5.97
C ASP A 505 -3.42 10.36 5.94
N ALA A 506 -3.06 9.12 6.33
CA ALA A 506 -1.67 8.71 6.47
C ALA A 506 -0.89 8.73 5.16
N LEU A 507 -1.51 8.27 4.08
CA LEU A 507 -0.89 8.25 2.76
C LEU A 507 -0.68 9.66 2.22
N GLU A 508 -1.68 10.54 2.35
CA GLU A 508 -1.57 11.94 1.90
C GLU A 508 -0.41 12.65 2.60
N ARG A 509 -0.30 12.52 3.93
CA ARG A 509 0.82 13.09 4.70
C ARG A 509 2.17 12.46 4.35
N ALA A 510 2.19 11.18 3.97
CA ALA A 510 3.41 10.51 3.52
C ALA A 510 3.86 11.01 2.15
N LEU A 511 2.95 11.26 1.22
CA LEU A 511 3.25 11.84 -0.09
C LEU A 511 3.85 13.26 0.03
N ASP A 512 3.44 14.00 1.05
CA ASP A 512 4.01 15.31 1.40
C ASP A 512 5.37 15.25 2.12
N ASP A 513 5.82 14.06 2.56
CA ASP A 513 7.11 13.90 3.22
C ASP A 513 8.26 14.12 2.21
N PRO A 514 9.19 15.07 2.45
CA PRO A 514 10.30 15.32 1.55
C PRO A 514 11.21 14.10 1.30
N LEU A 515 11.21 13.09 2.17
CA LEU A 515 11.93 11.84 1.92
C LEU A 515 11.37 11.10 0.70
N VAL A 516 10.04 11.04 0.56
CA VAL A 516 9.36 10.21 -0.44
C VAL A 516 9.67 10.71 -1.84
N ILE A 517 9.45 12.00 -2.11
CA ILE A 517 9.76 12.58 -3.42
C ILE A 517 11.27 12.61 -3.71
N ASP A 518 12.13 12.83 -2.71
CA ASP A 518 13.59 12.81 -2.90
C ASP A 518 14.09 11.40 -3.26
N ALA A 519 13.51 10.36 -2.65
CA ALA A 519 13.81 8.97 -2.98
C ALA A 519 13.39 8.63 -4.41
N VAL A 520 12.19 9.02 -4.84
CA VAL A 520 11.74 8.84 -6.23
C VAL A 520 12.64 9.59 -7.22
N LEU A 521 13.07 10.81 -6.88
CA LEU A 521 13.95 11.60 -7.73
C LEU A 521 15.32 10.95 -7.92
N PHE A 522 15.99 10.52 -6.86
CA PHE A 522 17.38 10.08 -6.95
C PHE A 522 17.55 8.56 -6.97
N GLU A 523 16.95 7.84 -6.03
CA GLU A 523 16.98 6.38 -6.01
C GLU A 523 16.07 5.76 -7.08
N GLY A 524 14.92 6.38 -7.37
CA GLY A 524 14.01 5.94 -8.45
C GLY A 524 14.45 6.34 -9.86
N GLY A 525 15.25 7.39 -10.00
CA GLY A 525 15.79 7.84 -11.29
C GLY A 525 15.02 8.97 -11.98
N ALA A 526 13.93 9.47 -11.40
CA ALA A 526 13.12 10.54 -12.00
C ALA A 526 13.91 11.85 -12.23
N PHE A 527 14.93 12.13 -11.42
CA PHE A 527 15.82 13.28 -11.62
C PHE A 527 16.74 13.12 -12.84
N ALA A 528 17.20 11.89 -13.11
CA ALA A 528 18.01 11.60 -14.29
C ALA A 528 17.18 11.75 -15.58
N GLU A 529 15.95 11.23 -15.57
CA GLU A 529 15.00 11.40 -16.67
C GLU A 529 14.66 12.87 -16.92
N PHE A 530 14.39 13.64 -15.86
CA PHE A 530 14.18 15.08 -15.95
C PHE A 530 15.35 15.77 -16.66
N LEU A 531 16.59 15.43 -16.31
CA LEU A 531 17.77 16.04 -16.93
C LEU A 531 17.93 15.59 -18.39
N GLU A 532 17.63 14.34 -18.72
CA GLU A 532 17.67 13.83 -20.10
C GLU A 532 16.66 14.56 -20.99
N MET A 533 15.41 14.65 -20.57
CA MET A 533 14.32 15.24 -21.35
C MET A 533 14.38 16.78 -21.34
N ARG A 534 14.51 17.39 -20.16
CA ARG A 534 14.35 18.84 -19.94
C ARG A 534 15.68 19.59 -19.83
N GLY A 535 16.81 18.89 -19.67
CA GLY A 535 18.10 19.51 -19.39
C GLY A 535 18.60 20.49 -20.45
N TRP A 536 18.17 20.35 -21.70
CA TRP A 536 18.51 21.31 -22.78
C TRP A 536 17.75 22.64 -22.68
N LEU A 537 16.64 22.68 -21.93
CA LEU A 537 15.92 23.91 -21.63
C LEU A 537 16.57 24.68 -20.49
N LEU A 538 17.24 24.00 -19.57
CA LEU A 538 17.82 24.62 -18.39
C LEU A 538 18.94 25.62 -18.76
N PRO A 539 19.09 26.71 -17.99
CA PRO A 539 20.33 27.50 -18.02
C PRO A 539 21.57 26.62 -17.85
N ASP A 540 22.64 26.90 -18.59
CA ASP A 540 23.89 26.10 -18.55
C ASP A 540 24.42 25.85 -17.12
N ASP A 541 24.28 26.82 -16.22
CA ASP A 541 24.74 26.71 -14.84
C ASP A 541 23.82 25.87 -13.95
N GLU A 542 22.51 25.85 -14.21
CA GLU A 542 21.55 24.94 -13.57
C GLU A 542 21.71 23.52 -14.09
N ARG A 543 21.91 23.35 -15.40
CA ARG A 543 22.19 22.04 -16.00
C ARG A 543 23.45 21.42 -15.40
N LEU A 544 24.56 22.17 -15.34
CA LEU A 544 25.80 21.70 -14.71
C LEU A 544 25.58 21.34 -13.23
N LEU A 545 24.77 22.11 -12.51
CA LEU A 545 24.44 21.82 -11.12
C LEU A 545 23.63 20.52 -10.99
N ALA A 546 22.65 20.29 -11.85
CA ALA A 546 21.87 19.06 -11.89
C ALA A 546 22.75 17.85 -12.24
N GLU A 547 23.65 17.98 -13.22
CA GLU A 547 24.65 16.95 -13.56
C GLU A 547 25.54 16.60 -12.36
N GLN A 548 25.89 17.59 -11.52
CA GLN A 548 26.62 17.35 -10.27
C GLN A 548 25.77 16.63 -9.21
N TRP A 549 24.47 16.93 -9.11
CA TRP A 549 23.59 16.29 -8.14
C TRP A 549 23.43 14.79 -8.38
N LEU A 550 23.44 14.36 -9.64
CA LEU A 550 23.42 12.93 -10.01
C LEU A 550 24.66 12.15 -9.54
N LEU A 551 25.76 12.84 -9.20
CA LEU A 551 26.98 12.22 -8.69
C LEU A 551 27.03 12.14 -7.16
N VAL A 552 26.07 12.76 -6.47
CA VAL A 552 25.98 12.73 -5.01
C VAL A 552 25.12 11.56 -4.61
N GLU A 553 25.55 10.79 -3.62
CA GLU A 553 24.76 9.71 -3.01
C GLU A 553 24.17 10.15 -1.66
N ARG A 554 23.08 9.48 -1.24
CA ARG A 554 22.56 9.60 0.13
C ARG A 554 23.56 8.99 1.10
N SER A 555 23.70 9.58 2.28
CA SER A 555 24.65 9.09 3.29
C SER A 555 24.13 9.28 4.71
N VAL A 556 24.85 8.68 5.66
CA VAL A 556 24.63 8.84 7.10
C VAL A 556 25.62 9.88 7.61
N PHE A 557 25.10 10.91 8.26
CA PHE A 557 25.86 12.04 8.74
C PHE A 557 25.81 12.16 10.26
N ASP A 558 26.97 12.48 10.83
CA ASP A 558 27.14 12.90 12.21
C ASP A 558 27.00 14.42 12.32
N VAL A 559 26.08 14.88 13.16
CA VAL A 559 25.89 16.32 13.42
C VAL A 559 27.00 16.80 14.36
N GLU A 560 28.06 17.43 13.83
CA GLU A 560 29.17 17.91 14.67
C GLU A 560 28.88 19.27 15.32
N GLN A 561 28.22 20.18 14.60
CA GLN A 561 27.91 21.53 15.10
C GLN A 561 26.55 22.02 14.61
N VAL A 562 25.81 22.70 15.48
CA VAL A 562 24.50 23.29 15.16
C VAL A 562 24.52 24.80 15.41
N ARG A 563 24.17 25.58 14.39
CA ARG A 563 23.90 27.02 14.50
C ARG A 563 22.41 27.25 14.32
N ARG A 564 21.67 27.29 15.45
CA ARG A 564 20.20 27.37 15.47
C ARG A 564 19.66 28.45 14.53
N GLY A 565 18.77 28.05 13.61
CA GLY A 565 18.13 28.95 12.64
C GLY A 565 18.99 29.37 11.46
N GLN A 566 20.21 28.83 11.34
CA GLN A 566 21.19 29.19 10.30
C GLN A 566 21.68 27.98 9.50
N GLY A 567 22.20 26.95 10.18
CA GLY A 567 22.83 25.81 9.51
C GLY A 567 23.45 24.81 10.47
N VAL A 568 24.00 23.74 9.91
CA VAL A 568 24.66 22.64 10.62
C VAL A 568 25.99 22.29 9.95
N THR A 569 26.93 21.74 10.71
CA THR A 569 28.13 21.08 10.17
C THR A 569 27.94 19.59 10.32
N LEU A 570 27.95 18.90 9.18
CA LEU A 570 27.74 17.46 9.08
C LEU A 570 29.06 16.78 8.70
N ARG A 571 29.37 15.66 9.34
CA ARG A 571 30.45 14.77 8.92
C ARG A 571 29.83 13.51 8.34
N ASP A 572 30.10 13.23 7.08
CA ASP A 572 29.72 11.96 6.45
C ASP A 572 30.46 10.81 7.17
N VAL A 573 29.71 9.83 7.66
CA VAL A 573 30.29 8.70 8.39
C VAL A 573 30.92 7.66 7.46
N ARG A 574 30.41 7.54 6.22
CA ARG A 574 30.94 6.64 5.18
C ARG A 574 32.25 7.16 4.61
N THR A 575 32.34 8.47 4.34
CA THR A 575 33.51 9.07 3.65
C THR A 575 34.44 9.87 4.57
N GLY A 576 33.95 10.33 5.72
CA GLY A 576 34.67 11.22 6.63
C GLY A 576 34.68 12.70 6.19
N GLU A 577 34.07 13.05 5.06
CA GLU A 577 33.99 14.43 4.56
C GLU A 577 33.13 15.32 5.46
N ARG A 578 33.43 16.62 5.49
CA ARG A 578 32.70 17.60 6.29
C ARG A 578 32.01 18.63 5.42
N HIS A 579 30.72 18.85 5.68
CA HIS A 579 29.88 19.78 4.94
C HIS A 579 29.31 20.84 5.88
N ALA A 580 29.49 22.11 5.53
CA ALA A 580 28.79 23.22 6.17
C ALA A 580 27.48 23.46 5.41
N VAL A 581 26.37 22.98 5.98
CA VAL A 581 25.05 22.97 5.34
C VAL A 581 24.19 24.12 5.83
N ARG A 582 23.59 24.86 4.88
CA ARG A 582 22.63 25.92 5.18
C ARG A 582 21.24 25.32 5.31
N GLU A 583 20.87 25.00 6.53
CA GLU A 583 19.55 24.48 6.89
C GLU A 583 19.01 25.25 8.12
N ARG A 584 17.82 25.87 8.00
CA ARG A 584 17.29 26.81 9.01
C ARG A 584 16.24 26.20 9.92
N THR A 585 15.52 25.19 9.46
CA THR A 585 14.36 24.62 10.16
C THR A 585 14.80 23.48 11.07
N ALA A 586 15.43 22.44 10.50
CA ALA A 586 16.01 21.32 11.22
C ALA A 586 17.14 21.75 12.16
N SER A 587 17.93 22.79 11.84
CA SER A 587 18.93 23.32 12.79
C SER A 587 18.35 23.85 14.12
N ARG A 588 17.02 23.97 14.25
CA ARG A 588 16.36 24.30 15.51
C ARG A 588 16.10 23.08 16.40
N GLN A 589 16.06 21.89 15.82
CA GLN A 589 15.72 20.63 16.47
C GLN A 589 16.90 19.67 16.57
N LEU A 590 17.82 19.69 15.58
CA LEU A 590 19.02 18.86 15.58
C LEU A 590 19.96 19.23 16.73
N GLU A 591 20.63 18.21 17.27
CA GLU A 591 21.59 18.32 18.35
C GLU A 591 22.95 17.73 17.95
N PRO A 592 24.07 18.31 18.42
CA PRO A 592 25.38 17.71 18.19
C PRO A 592 25.45 16.26 18.69
N GLY A 593 26.05 15.37 17.90
CA GLY A 593 26.20 13.94 18.17
C GLY A 593 25.11 13.05 17.54
N GLN A 594 23.98 13.63 17.13
CA GLN A 594 22.91 12.90 16.43
C GLN A 594 23.38 12.37 15.08
N LEU A 595 22.88 11.19 14.70
CA LEU A 595 23.06 10.62 13.37
C LEU A 595 21.80 10.86 12.54
N ILE A 596 21.98 11.26 11.29
CA ILE A 596 20.89 11.50 10.35
C ILE A 596 21.20 10.86 8.99
N CYS A 597 20.19 10.33 8.32
CA CYS A 597 20.23 9.92 6.92
C CYS A 597 19.64 11.05 6.07
N THR A 598 20.40 11.57 5.11
CA THR A 598 19.97 12.67 4.23
C THR A 598 20.84 12.73 2.98
N ARG A 599 20.47 13.55 2.02
CA ARG A 599 21.29 13.91 0.86
C ARG A 599 21.77 15.36 0.97
N VAL A 600 23.09 15.58 0.94
CA VAL A 600 23.70 16.93 1.02
C VAL A 600 24.14 17.35 -0.37
N LEU A 601 23.40 18.30 -0.97
CA LEU A 601 23.61 18.71 -2.36
C LEU A 601 24.32 20.06 -2.46
N PRO A 602 25.27 20.22 -3.41
CA PRO A 602 25.89 21.51 -3.66
C PRO A 602 24.88 22.50 -4.26
N ALA A 603 25.04 23.78 -3.96
CA ALA A 603 24.26 24.88 -4.50
C ALA A 603 25.19 26.10 -4.66
N GLY A 604 25.99 26.10 -5.73
CA GLY A 604 27.08 27.07 -5.89
C GLY A 604 28.20 26.85 -4.87
N ASP A 605 28.46 27.85 -4.02
CA ASP A 605 29.47 27.81 -2.94
C ASP A 605 28.89 27.33 -1.60
N THR A 606 27.61 26.92 -1.58
CA THR A 606 26.89 26.47 -0.39
C THR A 606 26.44 25.03 -0.51
N MET A 607 26.23 24.34 0.62
CA MET A 607 25.59 23.02 0.67
C MET A 607 24.17 23.14 1.22
N LEU A 608 23.22 22.42 0.64
CA LEU A 608 21.80 22.41 1.00
C LEU A 608 21.28 20.98 1.20
N ILE A 609 20.14 20.88 1.87
CA ILE A 609 19.30 19.68 1.94
C ILE A 609 17.94 20.08 1.37
N PHE A 610 17.41 19.28 0.45
CA PHE A 610 16.09 19.48 -0.16
C PHE A 610 15.11 18.40 0.30
N GLY A 611 15.53 17.13 0.27
CA GLY A 611 14.76 15.99 0.75
C GLY A 611 14.70 15.85 2.28
N GLY A 612 14.24 14.68 2.72
CA GLY A 612 14.05 14.34 4.13
C GLY A 612 15.34 14.31 4.96
N ILE A 613 15.22 14.63 6.24
CA ILE A 613 16.25 14.45 7.26
C ILE A 613 15.73 13.40 8.26
N ASP A 614 16.19 12.16 8.10
CA ASP A 614 15.70 11.05 8.92
C ASP A 614 16.70 10.74 10.05
N PRO A 615 16.28 10.78 11.33
CA PRO A 615 17.13 10.36 12.44
C PRO A 615 17.51 8.88 12.33
N VAL A 616 18.74 8.55 12.72
CA VAL A 616 19.26 7.18 12.72
C VAL A 616 19.72 6.83 14.13
N ALA A 617 19.24 5.72 14.69
CA ALA A 617 19.73 5.24 15.97
C ALA A 617 21.15 4.67 15.80
N LEU A 618 22.01 4.84 16.81
CA LEU A 618 23.42 4.42 16.74
C LEU A 618 23.58 2.94 16.39
N HIS A 619 22.70 2.08 16.90
CA HIS A 619 22.73 0.63 16.67
C HIS A 619 22.30 0.23 15.25
N GLU A 620 21.59 1.10 14.52
CA GLU A 620 21.14 0.85 13.15
C GLU A 620 22.11 1.40 12.11
N ARG A 621 23.09 2.20 12.54
CA ARG A 621 24.02 2.93 11.66
C ARG A 621 24.72 2.01 10.67
N ASP A 622 25.34 0.93 11.16
CA ASP A 622 26.16 0.07 10.30
C ASP A 622 25.28 -0.70 9.31
N ALA A 623 24.12 -1.19 9.76
CA ALA A 623 23.14 -1.83 8.90
C ALA A 623 22.59 -0.88 7.81
N LEU A 624 22.38 0.41 8.13
CA LEU A 624 22.00 1.41 7.13
C LEU A 624 23.12 1.68 6.14
N ILE A 625 24.37 1.75 6.60
CA ILE A 625 25.52 1.94 5.72
C ILE A 625 25.63 0.77 4.74
N ASP A 626 25.53 -0.47 5.24
CA ASP A 626 25.56 -1.68 4.42
C ASP A 626 24.43 -1.66 3.38
N LEU A 627 23.21 -1.24 3.76
CA LEU A 627 22.10 -1.07 2.83
C LEU A 627 22.40 0.00 1.78
N LEU A 628 22.90 1.18 2.17
CA LEU A 628 23.21 2.24 1.21
C LEU A 628 24.32 1.84 0.22
N ASP A 629 25.28 1.02 0.66
CA ASP A 629 26.34 0.48 -0.18
C ASP A 629 25.82 -0.50 -1.26
N THR A 630 24.63 -1.07 -1.09
CA THR A 630 23.97 -1.88 -2.14
C THR A 630 23.19 -1.07 -3.17
N GLN A 631 23.12 0.27 -3.02
CA GLN A 631 22.31 1.16 -3.86
C GLN A 631 20.84 0.71 -3.94
N PRO A 632 20.11 0.77 -2.81
CA PRO A 632 18.75 0.24 -2.72
C PRO A 632 17.81 1.05 -3.61
N ASP A 633 16.78 0.38 -4.13
CA ASP A 633 15.64 1.05 -4.75
C ASP A 633 14.88 1.91 -3.71
N PRO A 634 14.06 2.89 -4.14
CA PRO A 634 13.41 3.81 -3.21
C PRO A 634 12.40 3.15 -2.28
N VAL A 635 11.76 2.04 -2.70
CA VAL A 635 10.79 1.30 -1.87
C VAL A 635 11.53 0.65 -0.71
N THR A 636 12.60 -0.10 -1.00
CA THR A 636 13.45 -0.73 0.02
C THR A 636 14.05 0.28 0.99
N LEU A 637 14.56 1.40 0.48
CA LEU A 637 15.17 2.45 1.31
C LEU A 637 14.16 3.07 2.28
N VAL A 638 12.99 3.47 1.77
CA VAL A 638 11.97 4.14 2.59
C VAL A 638 11.34 3.16 3.57
N ALA A 639 11.09 1.91 3.17
CA ALA A 639 10.64 0.84 4.07
C ALA A 639 11.59 0.67 5.27
N TRP A 640 12.91 0.66 5.02
CA TRP A 640 13.90 0.56 6.09
C TRP A 640 13.86 1.77 7.02
N LEU A 641 13.86 2.99 6.47
CA LEU A 641 13.84 4.24 7.25
C LEU A 641 12.54 4.43 8.05
N SER A 642 11.44 3.82 7.59
CA SER A 642 10.13 3.88 8.24
C SER A 642 9.98 2.91 9.42
N ARG A 643 10.87 1.92 9.59
CA ARG A 643 10.83 0.97 10.73
C ARG A 643 10.86 1.66 12.08
N ARG A 644 11.43 2.87 12.18
CA ARG A 644 11.40 3.68 13.40
C ARG A 644 9.99 4.08 13.86
N PHE A 645 9.00 3.99 12.98
CA PHE A 645 7.59 4.20 13.28
C PHE A 645 6.86 2.92 13.65
N ALA A 646 7.49 1.75 13.46
CA ALA A 646 6.89 0.48 13.81
C ALA A 646 6.57 0.44 15.31
N PRO A 647 5.41 -0.13 15.69
CA PRO A 647 5.11 -0.34 17.10
C PRO A 647 6.20 -1.21 17.74
N PRO A 648 6.55 -0.96 19.01
CA PRO A 648 7.57 -1.76 19.69
C PRO A 648 7.10 -3.21 19.79
N THR A 649 7.94 -4.16 19.38
CA THR A 649 7.66 -5.58 19.56
C THR A 649 7.68 -5.92 21.05
N LEU A 650 6.55 -6.35 21.60
CA LEU A 650 6.45 -6.77 22.98
C LEU A 650 7.02 -8.19 23.12
N VAL A 651 8.21 -8.28 23.70
CA VAL A 651 8.82 -9.55 24.10
C VAL A 651 8.80 -9.70 25.61
N ASN A 652 8.70 -10.94 26.08
CA ASN A 652 8.89 -11.27 27.48
C ASN A 652 10.38 -11.12 27.86
N THR A 653 10.70 -11.27 29.14
CA THR A 653 12.07 -11.08 29.64
C THR A 653 13.10 -12.10 29.12
N GLU A 654 12.65 -13.17 28.48
CA GLU A 654 13.52 -14.18 27.85
C GLU A 654 13.63 -14.00 26.32
N GLY A 655 12.95 -12.99 25.75
CA GLY A 655 13.01 -12.66 24.33
C GLY A 655 11.87 -13.21 23.48
N ASP A 656 11.01 -14.08 24.02
CA ASP A 656 9.88 -14.63 23.26
C ASP A 656 8.77 -13.57 23.09
N PRO A 657 8.00 -13.60 21.99
CA PRO A 657 6.81 -12.77 21.83
C PRO A 657 5.86 -12.89 23.02
N LEU A 658 5.34 -11.76 23.50
CA LEU A 658 4.42 -11.72 24.62
C LEU A 658 3.03 -12.21 24.18
N THR A 659 2.70 -13.45 24.53
CA THR A 659 1.38 -14.06 24.26
C THR A 659 0.77 -14.53 25.57
N LEU A 660 -0.39 -14.02 25.95
CA LEU A 660 -1.11 -14.53 27.12
C LEU A 660 -1.76 -15.85 26.75
N CYS A 661 -1.31 -16.93 27.38
CA CYS A 661 -1.83 -18.26 27.16
C CYS A 661 -2.55 -18.74 28.41
N GLU A 662 -3.79 -19.20 28.28
CA GLU A 662 -4.53 -19.91 29.33
C GLU A 662 -4.97 -21.26 28.79
N ALA A 663 -4.61 -22.35 29.47
CA ALA A 663 -5.07 -23.70 29.15
C ALA A 663 -5.79 -24.33 30.33
N ARG A 664 -6.85 -25.09 30.04
CA ARG A 664 -7.56 -25.92 31.02
C ARG A 664 -7.40 -27.38 30.67
N VAL A 665 -6.80 -28.15 31.56
CA VAL A 665 -6.44 -29.55 31.33
C VAL A 665 -7.20 -30.43 32.32
N ARG A 666 -8.00 -31.38 31.83
CA ARG A 666 -8.59 -32.42 32.68
C ARG A 666 -7.56 -33.50 32.95
N VAL A 667 -7.31 -33.78 34.22
CA VAL A 667 -6.36 -34.79 34.69
C VAL A 667 -7.09 -36.06 35.11
N SER A 668 -6.45 -37.21 34.94
CA SER A 668 -7.04 -38.53 35.15
C SER A 668 -7.08 -38.95 36.64
N ASP A 669 -6.10 -38.51 37.42
CA ASP A 669 -5.99 -38.75 38.86
C ASP A 669 -5.47 -37.49 39.58
N PRO A 670 -6.37 -36.69 40.17
CA PRO A 670 -6.01 -35.42 40.83
C PRO A 670 -5.01 -35.56 41.97
N ALA A 671 -5.08 -36.66 42.75
CA ALA A 671 -4.17 -36.85 43.88
C ALA A 671 -2.76 -37.21 43.41
N ARG A 672 -2.66 -38.02 42.34
CA ARG A 672 -1.38 -38.40 41.75
C ARG A 672 -0.73 -37.24 41.00
N ILE A 673 -1.48 -36.46 40.22
CA ILE A 673 -0.93 -35.31 39.51
C ILE A 673 -0.47 -34.23 40.49
N GLN A 674 -1.21 -34.00 41.58
CA GLN A 674 -0.82 -33.05 42.62
C GLN A 674 0.55 -33.41 43.22
N ALA A 675 0.78 -34.69 43.57
CA ALA A 675 2.07 -35.14 44.08
C ALA A 675 3.20 -35.01 43.03
N ALA A 676 2.90 -35.24 41.75
CA ALA A 676 3.88 -35.08 40.68
C ALA A 676 4.22 -33.60 40.40
N LEU A 677 3.25 -32.69 40.53
CA LEU A 677 3.46 -31.25 40.42
C LEU A 677 4.26 -30.69 41.60
N ASP A 678 4.04 -31.20 42.83
CA ASP A 678 4.86 -30.87 44.00
C ASP A 678 6.34 -31.20 43.81
N ASP A 679 6.66 -32.24 43.03
CA ASP A 679 8.03 -32.64 42.70
C ASP A 679 8.62 -31.85 41.50
N THR A 680 7.78 -31.18 40.70
CA THR A 680 8.18 -30.56 39.42
C THR A 680 8.19 -29.03 39.46
N TYR A 681 7.29 -28.42 40.23
CA TYR A 681 7.08 -26.97 40.29
C TYR A 681 7.08 -26.47 41.75
N ASP A 682 7.31 -25.18 41.93
CA ASP A 682 7.37 -24.59 43.28
C ASP A 682 5.95 -24.37 43.81
N ARG A 683 5.60 -25.09 44.88
CA ARG A 683 4.27 -24.99 45.51
C ARG A 683 4.09 -23.66 46.24
N VAL A 684 2.90 -23.08 46.11
CA VAL A 684 2.50 -21.83 46.76
C VAL A 684 1.54 -22.12 47.91
N ASP A 685 1.76 -21.48 49.06
CA ASP A 685 0.82 -21.56 50.19
C ASP A 685 -0.37 -20.61 49.94
N GLY A 686 -1.58 -21.17 49.80
CA GLY A 686 -2.80 -20.41 49.52
C GLY A 686 -4.11 -21.22 49.66
N ASP A 687 -5.24 -20.62 49.27
CA ASP A 687 -6.56 -21.26 49.23
C ASP A 687 -6.66 -22.21 48.01
N GLY A 688 -5.92 -23.32 48.05
CA GLY A 688 -5.96 -24.38 47.04
C GLY A 688 -4.58 -24.86 46.57
N PRO A 689 -4.52 -25.94 45.78
CA PRO A 689 -3.27 -26.42 45.17
C PRO A 689 -2.84 -25.52 44.01
N GLN A 690 -1.77 -24.74 44.21
CA GLN A 690 -1.18 -23.84 43.21
C GLN A 690 0.35 -23.98 43.16
N TRP A 691 0.93 -23.83 41.96
CA TRP A 691 2.37 -23.91 41.72
C TRP A 691 2.85 -22.82 40.75
N PHE A 692 4.13 -22.45 40.87
CA PHE A 692 4.83 -21.59 39.93
C PHE A 692 6.01 -22.33 39.28
N GLU A 693 6.23 -22.07 37.99
CA GLU A 693 7.54 -22.27 37.37
C GLU A 693 8.29 -20.94 37.46
N LEU A 694 9.44 -20.91 38.14
CA LEU A 694 10.25 -19.72 38.28
C LEU A 694 11.46 -19.74 37.32
N VAL A 695 11.83 -18.57 36.83
CA VAL A 695 13.07 -18.34 36.08
C VAL A 695 13.86 -17.18 36.68
N ILE A 696 15.19 -17.27 36.66
CA ILE A 696 16.07 -16.18 37.07
C ILE A 696 16.61 -15.52 35.79
N THR A 697 16.18 -14.30 35.53
CA THR A 697 16.69 -13.47 34.43
C THR A 697 17.24 -12.18 35.01
N ASP A 698 18.47 -11.80 34.66
CA ASP A 698 19.18 -10.61 35.18
C ASP A 698 19.29 -10.54 36.71
N GLY A 699 19.29 -11.70 37.38
CA GLY A 699 19.37 -11.81 38.84
C GLY A 699 18.05 -11.61 39.59
N VAL A 700 16.93 -11.45 38.86
CA VAL A 700 15.57 -11.33 39.44
C VAL A 700 14.78 -12.61 39.18
N GLN A 701 14.17 -13.17 40.24
CA GLN A 701 13.23 -14.29 40.11
C GLN A 701 11.91 -13.79 39.50
N ARG A 702 11.45 -14.46 38.44
CA ARG A 702 10.20 -14.14 37.74
C ARG A 702 9.38 -15.41 37.52
N ILE A 703 8.07 -15.26 37.44
CA ILE A 703 7.14 -16.35 37.17
C ILE A 703 7.09 -16.59 35.65
N ARG A 704 7.24 -17.85 35.27
CA ARG A 704 7.28 -18.35 33.90
C ARG A 704 5.98 -19.06 33.52
N ALA A 705 5.38 -19.74 34.49
CA ALA A 705 4.07 -20.37 34.39
C ALA A 705 3.39 -20.41 35.76
N THR A 706 2.07 -20.31 35.78
CA THR A 706 1.22 -20.53 36.96
C THR A 706 0.32 -21.72 36.71
N LEU A 707 0.23 -22.63 37.68
CA LEU A 707 -0.66 -23.80 37.62
C LEU A 707 -1.57 -23.81 38.84
N ALA A 708 -2.88 -23.95 38.66
CA ALA A 708 -3.86 -24.05 39.74
C ALA A 708 -4.81 -25.22 39.49
N LEU A 709 -4.94 -26.11 40.47
CA LEU A 709 -5.76 -27.33 40.37
C LEU A 709 -7.08 -27.15 41.13
N ASP A 710 -8.20 -27.31 40.44
CA ASP A 710 -9.55 -27.34 41.01
C ASP A 710 -10.28 -28.63 40.60
N GLY A 711 -10.53 -29.50 41.58
CA GLY A 711 -11.13 -30.82 41.33
C GLY A 711 -10.27 -31.69 40.41
N ASP A 712 -10.78 -31.99 39.21
CA ASP A 712 -10.09 -32.75 38.15
C ASP A 712 -9.55 -31.86 37.02
N THR A 713 -9.59 -30.54 37.18
CA THR A 713 -9.23 -29.57 36.14
C THR A 713 -8.07 -28.71 36.61
N LEU A 714 -7.01 -28.70 35.82
CA LEU A 714 -5.79 -27.92 36.04
C LEU A 714 -5.79 -26.72 35.09
N ARG A 715 -5.77 -25.51 35.64
CA ARG A 715 -5.63 -24.25 34.91
C ARG A 715 -4.15 -23.90 34.82
N VAL A 716 -3.66 -23.61 33.63
CA VAL A 716 -2.27 -23.22 33.34
C VAL A 716 -2.28 -21.84 32.70
N GLU A 717 -1.45 -20.94 33.19
CA GLU A 717 -1.27 -19.59 32.63
C GLU A 717 0.21 -19.35 32.30
N THR A 718 0.50 -18.86 31.09
CA THR A 718 1.84 -18.39 30.67
C THR A 718 1.73 -17.09 29.88
N ASN A 719 2.86 -16.42 29.65
CA ASN A 719 2.96 -15.21 28.82
C ASN A 719 3.80 -15.42 27.54
N SER A 720 3.91 -16.67 27.09
CA SER A 720 4.49 -17.06 25.79
C SER A 720 3.98 -18.46 25.41
N GLU A 721 3.81 -18.68 24.11
CA GLU A 721 3.34 -19.96 23.55
C GLU A 721 4.36 -21.08 23.79
N GLU A 722 5.65 -20.80 23.60
CA GLU A 722 6.71 -21.76 23.87
C GLU A 722 6.71 -22.23 25.33
N ARG A 723 6.38 -21.31 26.25
CA ARG A 723 6.22 -21.64 27.67
C ARG A 723 4.99 -22.53 27.89
N MET A 724 3.86 -22.24 27.24
CA MET A 724 2.64 -23.06 27.34
C MET A 724 2.88 -24.48 26.83
N GLU A 725 3.48 -24.62 25.65
CA GLU A 725 3.80 -25.90 25.04
C GLU A 725 4.74 -26.73 25.91
N ARG A 726 5.75 -26.10 26.52
CA ARG A 726 6.65 -26.77 27.46
C ARG A 726 5.92 -27.30 28.69
N VAL A 727 4.97 -26.53 29.24
CA VAL A 727 4.17 -26.95 30.40
C VAL A 727 3.23 -28.08 30.02
N LEU A 728 2.50 -27.96 28.90
CA LEU A 728 1.61 -29.01 28.40
C LEU A 728 2.38 -30.30 28.09
N ALA A 729 3.56 -30.23 27.45
CA ALA A 729 4.42 -31.39 27.22
C ALA A 729 4.90 -32.04 28.52
N THR A 730 5.10 -31.23 29.57
CA THR A 730 5.45 -31.75 30.90
C THR A 730 4.25 -32.44 31.54
N LEU A 731 3.07 -31.84 31.51
CA LEU A 731 1.83 -32.44 31.99
C LEU A 731 1.52 -33.76 31.27
N ALA A 732 1.71 -33.84 29.95
CA ALA A 732 1.49 -35.06 29.16
C ALA A 732 2.38 -36.23 29.60
N ARG A 733 3.59 -35.93 30.08
CA ARG A 733 4.50 -36.95 30.63
C ARG A 733 4.09 -37.41 32.02
N LEU A 734 3.57 -36.50 32.84
CA LEU A 734 3.13 -36.80 34.20
C LEU A 734 1.79 -37.55 34.22
N ASP A 735 0.88 -37.19 33.31
CA ASP A 735 -0.41 -37.84 33.11
C ASP A 735 -0.68 -38.09 31.62
N PRO A 736 -0.30 -39.27 31.08
CA PRO A 736 -0.51 -39.61 29.68
C PRO A 736 -1.99 -39.71 29.26
N ALA A 737 -2.93 -39.75 30.22
CA ALA A 737 -4.37 -39.81 29.97
C ALA A 737 -5.06 -38.45 30.14
N MET A 738 -4.30 -37.36 30.35
CA MET A 738 -4.86 -36.01 30.44
C MET A 738 -5.54 -35.60 29.13
N ASN A 739 -6.52 -34.72 29.23
CA ASN A 739 -7.20 -34.13 28.07
C ASN A 739 -7.23 -32.62 28.18
N VAL A 740 -6.70 -31.92 27.18
CA VAL A 740 -6.82 -30.46 27.10
C VAL A 740 -8.28 -30.14 26.75
N LEU A 741 -8.94 -29.37 27.61
CA LEU A 741 -10.33 -28.95 27.44
C LEU A 741 -10.42 -27.64 26.65
N ASP A 742 -9.45 -26.76 26.87
CA ASP A 742 -9.38 -25.41 26.32
C ASP A 742 -7.91 -24.95 26.29
N ASP A 743 -7.51 -24.21 25.25
CA ASP A 743 -6.19 -23.59 25.08
C ASP A 743 -6.41 -22.27 24.33
N GLU A 744 -6.54 -21.18 25.09
CA GLU A 744 -6.66 -19.83 24.57
C GLU A 744 -5.29 -19.17 24.51
N ARG A 745 -4.91 -18.65 23.34
CA ARG A 745 -3.67 -17.90 23.13
C ARG A 745 -4.00 -16.52 22.57
N ARG A 746 -3.55 -15.47 23.26
CA ARG A 746 -3.83 -14.07 22.92
C ARG A 746 -2.51 -13.30 22.75
N PRO A 747 -2.03 -13.12 21.50
CA PRO A 747 -0.82 -12.36 21.23
C PRO A 747 -1.00 -10.89 21.63
N MET A 748 -0.03 -10.32 22.35
CA MET A 748 -0.04 -8.92 22.75
C MET A 748 0.84 -8.12 21.77
N ARG A 749 0.20 -7.39 20.86
CA ARG A 749 0.89 -6.74 19.72
C ARG A 749 1.30 -5.29 20.00
N ASP A 750 0.66 -4.63 20.98
CA ASP A 750 0.95 -3.23 21.31
C ASP A 750 0.72 -2.90 22.80
N MET A 751 1.24 -1.73 23.23
CA MET A 751 1.12 -1.26 24.61
C MET A 751 -0.32 -0.85 25.02
N ARG A 752 -1.22 -0.53 24.08
CA ARG A 752 -2.62 -0.20 24.39
C ARG A 752 -3.40 -1.44 24.80
N GLN A 753 -3.10 -2.60 24.20
CA GLN A 753 -3.66 -3.89 24.60
C GLN A 753 -3.19 -4.27 26.02
N VAL A 754 -1.91 -4.05 26.32
CA VAL A 754 -1.35 -4.26 27.67
C VAL A 754 -2.00 -3.33 28.70
N ALA A 755 -2.19 -2.05 28.36
CA ALA A 755 -2.83 -1.08 29.24
C ALA A 755 -4.30 -1.43 29.53
N ARG A 756 -5.08 -1.83 28.51
CA ARG A 756 -6.48 -2.28 28.68
C ARG A 756 -6.59 -3.50 29.61
N LEU A 757 -5.67 -4.45 29.47
CA LEU A 757 -5.65 -5.62 30.36
C LEU A 757 -5.23 -5.26 31.79
N ALA A 758 -4.29 -4.32 31.96
CA ALA A 758 -3.87 -3.84 33.28
C ALA A 758 -5.02 -3.15 34.04
N GLU A 759 -5.98 -2.53 33.33
CA GLU A 759 -7.20 -1.98 33.92
C GLU A 759 -8.20 -3.06 34.40
N GLU A 760 -8.07 -4.30 33.92
CA GLU A 760 -8.94 -5.44 34.27
C GLU A 760 -8.42 -6.26 35.48
N LEU A 761 -7.18 -6.04 35.92
CA LEU A 761 -6.56 -6.74 37.06
C LEU A 761 -6.72 -5.94 38.37
N PRO A 762 -6.99 -6.58 39.53
CA PRO A 762 -7.10 -5.87 40.80
C PRO A 762 -5.74 -5.32 41.27
N ASP A 763 -5.74 -4.07 41.73
CA ASP A 763 -4.58 -3.31 42.26
C ASP A 763 -3.64 -4.15 43.13
N ALA A 764 -2.37 -4.26 42.72
CA ALA A 764 -1.27 -4.56 43.63
C ALA A 764 -0.75 -3.23 44.19
N ASP A 765 -0.85 -3.04 45.51
CA ASP A 765 -0.41 -1.83 46.22
C ASP A 765 1.06 -1.46 45.85
N PRO A 766 1.33 -0.23 45.40
CA PRO A 766 2.69 0.22 45.16
C PRO A 766 3.42 0.43 46.49
N LEU A 767 4.59 -0.21 46.65
CA LEU A 767 5.51 0.01 47.77
C LEU A 767 6.00 1.48 47.77
N GLU A 768 5.79 2.20 48.89
CA GLU A 768 6.25 3.58 49.05
C GLU A 768 7.80 3.69 49.11
N PRO A 769 8.45 4.47 48.22
CA PRO A 769 9.90 4.63 48.18
C PRO A 769 10.37 5.74 49.13
N ALA A 770 10.53 5.43 50.43
CA ALA A 770 11.13 6.38 51.38
C ALA A 770 11.88 5.73 52.57
N ASP A 771 12.31 4.47 52.48
CA ASP A 771 13.17 3.85 53.51
C ASP A 771 14.67 4.07 53.19
N PRO A 772 15.45 4.72 54.07
CA PRO A 772 16.89 4.93 53.91
C PRO A 772 17.71 3.65 53.68
N LYS A 773 17.23 2.49 54.17
CA LYS A 773 17.88 1.19 53.93
C LYS A 773 17.64 0.68 52.52
N VAL A 774 16.46 0.95 51.96
CA VAL A 774 16.12 0.59 50.58
C VAL A 774 16.91 1.47 49.62
N ALA A 775 17.07 2.76 49.90
CA ALA A 775 17.91 3.66 49.09
C ALA A 775 19.39 3.22 49.06
N ALA A 776 19.95 2.82 50.21
CA ALA A 776 21.33 2.33 50.28
C ALA A 776 21.53 0.99 49.54
N ALA A 777 20.56 0.07 49.66
CA ALA A 777 20.58 -1.19 48.93
C ALA A 777 20.41 -0.99 47.40
N LEU A 778 19.58 -0.03 46.99
CA LEU A 778 19.42 0.36 45.59
C LEU A 778 20.74 0.92 45.04
N GLU A 779 21.42 1.79 45.79
CA GLU A 779 22.71 2.38 45.38
C GLU A 779 23.81 1.33 45.24
N GLU A 780 23.87 0.34 46.14
CA GLU A 780 24.78 -0.80 46.03
C GLU A 780 24.45 -1.67 44.80
N PHE A 781 23.17 -1.98 44.59
CA PHE A 781 22.70 -2.73 43.42
C PHE A 781 23.03 -2.03 42.10
N ILE A 782 22.85 -0.71 42.01
CA ILE A 782 23.19 0.08 40.81
C ILE A 782 24.68 0.03 40.53
N ARG A 783 25.56 0.08 41.54
CA ARG A 783 27.02 0.01 41.34
C ARG A 783 27.47 -1.36 40.86
N ASP A 784 26.86 -2.41 41.40
CA ASP A 784 27.11 -3.78 40.94
C ASP A 784 26.60 -3.98 39.51
N TYR A 785 25.46 -3.38 39.18
CA TYR A 785 24.92 -3.36 37.82
C TYR A 785 25.82 -2.58 36.85
N GLU A 786 26.26 -1.36 37.19
CA GLU A 786 27.20 -0.57 36.38
C GLU A 786 28.50 -1.34 36.13
N THR A 787 29.02 -2.04 37.13
CA THR A 787 30.25 -2.82 36.99
C THR A 787 30.07 -3.98 36.02
N ARG A 788 28.94 -4.70 36.09
CA ARG A 788 28.62 -5.78 35.15
C ARG A 788 28.38 -5.27 33.74
N TRP A 789 27.64 -4.17 33.62
CA TRP A 789 27.32 -3.53 32.34
C TRP A 789 28.58 -3.19 31.52
N LEU A 790 29.70 -2.82 32.16
CA LEU A 790 30.98 -2.56 31.49
C LEU A 790 31.56 -3.77 30.75
N ASP A 791 31.17 -4.97 31.13
CA ASP A 791 31.65 -6.24 30.61
C ASP A 791 30.54 -7.03 29.86
N GLU A 792 29.35 -6.44 29.71
CA GLU A 792 28.21 -7.04 28.98
C GLU A 792 28.20 -6.60 27.50
N PRO A 793 27.95 -7.52 26.55
CA PRO A 793 27.73 -7.21 25.14
C PRO A 793 26.58 -6.22 24.95
N ILE A 794 26.84 -5.06 24.34
CA ILE A 794 25.81 -4.04 24.13
C ILE A 794 25.36 -4.04 22.66
N PRO A 795 24.07 -4.26 22.35
CA PRO A 795 23.57 -4.20 20.98
C PRO A 795 23.87 -2.86 20.28
N ALA A 796 23.81 -1.75 21.01
CA ALA A 796 24.17 -0.42 20.49
C ALA A 796 25.64 -0.22 20.15
N LEU A 797 26.51 -1.18 20.51
CA LEU A 797 27.92 -1.24 20.16
C LEU A 797 28.22 -2.47 19.31
N ASP A 798 27.23 -2.97 18.56
CA ASP A 798 27.39 -4.15 17.69
C ASP A 798 27.89 -5.39 18.47
N GLY A 799 27.27 -5.62 19.63
CA GLY A 799 27.61 -6.74 20.53
C GLY A 799 28.94 -6.60 21.27
N HIS A 800 29.66 -5.48 21.14
CA HIS A 800 30.87 -5.23 21.91
C HIS A 800 30.55 -4.76 23.33
N THR A 801 31.44 -5.08 24.27
CA THR A 801 31.39 -4.55 25.64
C THR A 801 31.87 -3.10 25.69
N PRO A 802 31.43 -2.29 26.66
CA PRO A 802 31.93 -0.93 26.84
C PRO A 802 33.46 -0.86 27.00
N ARG A 803 34.09 -1.83 27.66
CA ARG A 803 35.56 -1.87 27.74
C ARG A 803 36.23 -2.10 26.38
N GLN A 804 35.72 -3.05 25.61
CA GLN A 804 36.23 -3.33 24.27
C GLN A 804 36.06 -2.12 23.35
N ALA A 805 34.89 -1.48 23.38
CA ALA A 805 34.63 -0.28 22.59
C ALA A 805 35.50 0.90 23.02
N ALA A 806 35.84 1.05 24.31
CA ALA A 806 36.74 2.09 24.77
C ALA A 806 38.17 1.93 24.24
N ASP A 807 38.64 0.69 24.12
CA ASP A 807 40.00 0.36 23.66
C ASP A 807 40.12 0.28 22.13
N ASP A 808 39.00 0.22 21.40
CA ASP A 808 38.96 0.24 19.93
C ASP A 808 38.85 1.69 19.40
N PRO A 809 39.86 2.22 18.67
CA PRO A 809 39.82 3.58 18.12
C PRO A 809 38.63 3.87 17.20
N THR A 810 38.07 2.85 16.54
CA THR A 810 36.95 2.98 15.60
C THR A 810 35.59 3.00 16.32
N ARG A 811 35.46 2.27 17.44
CA ARG A 811 34.23 2.16 18.24
C ARG A 811 34.21 3.06 19.48
N ARG A 812 35.34 3.64 19.88
CA ARG A 812 35.44 4.55 21.04
C ARG A 812 34.53 5.77 20.91
N GLY A 813 34.35 6.27 19.70
CA GLY A 813 33.39 7.34 19.42
C GLY A 813 31.94 6.92 19.68
N ASP A 814 31.58 5.69 19.31
CA ASP A 814 30.23 5.12 19.48
C ASP A 814 29.88 4.97 20.96
N LEU A 815 30.85 4.48 21.75
CA LEU A 815 30.73 4.40 23.20
C LEU A 815 30.56 5.79 23.85
N ILE A 816 31.31 6.79 23.41
CA ILE A 816 31.16 8.16 23.92
C ILE A 816 29.75 8.67 23.63
N LYS A 817 29.24 8.48 22.40
CA LYS A 817 27.88 8.87 22.03
C LYS A 817 26.81 8.15 22.85
N LEU A 818 26.97 6.85 23.10
CA LEU A 818 26.07 6.09 23.96
C LEU A 818 26.02 6.68 25.38
N LEU A 819 27.18 7.02 25.94
CA LEU A 819 27.29 7.63 27.28
C LEU A 819 26.77 9.07 27.32
N ASP A 820 26.81 9.82 26.21
CA ASP A 820 26.23 11.17 26.11
C ASP A 820 24.70 11.15 26.24
N GLY A 821 24.06 10.02 25.93
CA GLY A 821 22.62 9.80 26.14
C GLY A 821 22.22 9.41 27.57
N PHE A 822 23.19 9.14 28.46
CA PHE A 822 22.90 8.71 29.84
C PHE A 822 22.82 9.93 30.78
N PRO A 823 21.97 9.89 31.82
CA PRO A 823 21.92 10.97 32.81
C PRO A 823 23.24 11.05 33.59
N ALA A 824 23.70 12.27 33.88
CA ALA A 824 24.96 12.53 34.58
C ALA A 824 24.74 13.21 35.94
N GLY A 825 25.50 12.79 36.94
CA GLY A 825 25.51 13.42 38.27
C GLY A 825 24.14 13.40 38.98
N PRO A 826 23.65 14.52 39.55
CA PRO A 826 22.40 14.54 40.32
C PRO A 826 21.16 14.12 39.52
N ALA A 827 21.21 14.20 38.18
CA ALA A 827 20.12 13.84 37.29
C ALA A 827 19.93 12.32 37.13
N ALA A 828 20.92 11.51 37.52
CA ALA A 828 20.82 10.05 37.44
C ALA A 828 19.76 9.47 38.39
N GLY A 829 19.40 10.18 39.47
CA GLY A 829 18.19 9.89 40.25
C GLY A 829 18.03 8.47 40.80
N GLY A 830 19.14 7.74 41.02
CA GLY A 830 19.10 6.31 41.37
C GLY A 830 19.13 5.35 40.18
N GLY A 831 19.63 5.77 39.01
CA GLY A 831 19.98 4.93 37.87
C GLY A 831 21.48 4.99 37.52
N MET A 832 21.85 4.45 36.36
CA MET A 832 23.23 4.48 35.86
C MET A 832 23.71 5.92 35.63
N ASP A 833 24.94 6.22 36.04
CA ASP A 833 25.54 7.55 35.97
C ASP A 833 26.65 7.60 34.92
N ALA A 834 26.45 8.43 33.91
CA ALA A 834 27.39 8.59 32.80
C ALA A 834 28.79 9.02 33.26
N ASP A 835 28.91 9.85 34.31
CA ASP A 835 30.20 10.32 34.81
C ASP A 835 31.01 9.18 35.46
N ARG A 836 30.32 8.27 36.17
CA ARG A 836 30.94 7.10 36.78
C ARG A 836 31.40 6.11 35.72
N LEU A 837 30.56 5.84 34.72
CA LEU A 837 30.88 4.96 33.60
C LEU A 837 32.07 5.51 32.79
N ARG A 838 32.09 6.81 32.46
CA ARG A 838 33.23 7.47 31.79
C ARG A 838 34.52 7.33 32.60
N ALA A 839 34.47 7.55 33.91
CA ALA A 839 35.61 7.40 34.79
C ALA A 839 36.14 5.96 34.82
N ALA A 840 35.25 4.97 34.87
CA ALA A 840 35.62 3.54 34.86
C ALA A 840 36.23 3.09 33.52
N LEU A 841 35.85 3.73 32.41
CA LEU A 841 36.32 3.45 31.05
C LEU A 841 37.55 4.28 30.63
N GLY A 842 38.03 5.19 31.49
CA GLY A 842 39.16 6.07 31.15
C GLY A 842 38.84 7.06 30.03
N LEU A 843 37.56 7.40 29.85
CA LEU A 843 37.06 8.40 28.91
C LEU A 843 36.96 9.73 29.68
N ARG A 844 37.73 10.74 29.27
CA ARG A 844 37.71 12.08 29.89
C ARG A 844 36.97 13.07 29.02
#